data_AF-A0A2K6TQL7-F1
#
_entry.id   AF-A0A2K6TQL7-F1
#
_cell.length_a   1.000
_cell.length_b   1.000
_cell.length_c   1.000
_cell.angle_alpha   90.00
_cell.angle_beta   90.00
_cell.angle_gamma   90.00
#
_symmetry.space_group_name_H-M   'P 1'
#
loop_
_entity.id
_entity.type
_entity.pdbx_description
1 polymer ?
#
loop_
_entity_poly.entity_id
_entity_poly.type
_entity_poly.pdbx_seq_one_letter_code
_entity_poly.pdbx_strand_id
1 'polypeptide(L)'
;NSWAQVYVVAMNIKKEAESKPKRAIKNTDDDDDDYGTIDELPPDSLITLVQPELPTLSRLWLAALKDYALLTLPAEFSSQLPPDGGAFYTPETIDTARLHYRNSWAPVLHAVALWLNSTGFTCSESTEAAAISGLQKRSTSVNLNQASGAVGSAKSLPEINKDRMHLILGVSIQFLCSPRPEEPIEHVTACLQALHTLLDSPYARIHIAEDQLIGVELLSVLHRLLLTWNPPSVQLLVTGVVQQIVRAAQDYLQEKRSTLNEDDMEKEACTVLGEGGDSGGLIPGKSLVFATMELLMFILVRHMPHLSTKVSDSPSHIATKTRLSEESARLVAATVTILSDLPSLCSPAGCMTVLPTILFLIARILKDTAIKSADNQVPPPVSAALQGIKSIVTLSMAKTEETQKQWTALIRSTLACILEYSQPEDSVPTPDEVSMLTAIALFLWSASSEIIGVQSLQNGCMNRFKNALNSCDPWVQAKCYQLLLSVFQHSNRALSTPYIHSLAPIVVEKLKAVERNRPASNVELLAVQEGVKVLETLVALGEEQNRVQLLALLVPTLISYLLDENSFASASSASKDLHEFALQNLMHIGPLYPHAFKTVMGAAPELKVRLETAVRASQASKAKAAARQPAPAIHSAPTIKLKTSFF
;
A
#
# COMPACT_ATOMS: atom_id res chain seq x y z
N ASN A 1 23.92 -27.10 0.99
CA ASN A 1 22.57 -27.13 0.37
C ASN A 1 21.46 -27.28 1.41
N SER A 2 21.34 -28.42 2.10
CA SER A 2 20.20 -28.67 3.02
C SER A 2 20.04 -27.63 4.13
N TRP A 3 21.15 -27.21 4.77
CA TRP A 3 21.14 -26.13 5.76
C TRP A 3 20.67 -24.78 5.20
N ALA A 4 20.93 -24.49 3.92
CA ALA A 4 20.45 -23.27 3.28
C ALA A 4 18.92 -23.31 3.09
N GLN A 5 18.38 -24.46 2.69
CA GLN A 5 16.93 -24.66 2.58
C GLN A 5 16.23 -24.56 3.94
N VAL A 6 16.79 -25.20 4.98
CA VAL A 6 16.27 -25.10 6.36
C VAL A 6 16.28 -23.65 6.84
N TYR A 7 17.35 -22.91 6.57
CA TYR A 7 17.46 -21.51 6.94
C TYR A 7 16.44 -20.62 6.21
N VAL A 8 16.25 -20.81 4.89
CA VAL A 8 15.23 -20.10 4.11
C VAL A 8 13.84 -20.36 4.68
N VAL A 9 13.50 -21.61 4.96
CA VAL A 9 12.20 -21.98 5.55
C VAL A 9 12.04 -21.36 6.94
N ALA A 10 13.05 -21.45 7.80
CA ALA A 10 13.02 -20.86 9.15
C ALA A 10 12.79 -19.34 9.10
N MET A 11 13.47 -18.63 8.19
CA MET A 11 13.28 -17.19 8.02
C MET A 11 11.92 -16.82 7.44
N ASN A 12 11.38 -17.62 6.52
CA ASN A 12 10.03 -17.40 6.00
C ASN A 12 8.96 -17.58 7.09
N ILE A 13 9.06 -18.64 7.89
CA ILE A 13 8.16 -18.88 9.03
C ILE A 13 8.21 -17.73 10.03
N LYS A 14 9.42 -17.25 10.35
CA LYS A 14 9.61 -16.08 11.21
C LYS A 14 8.93 -14.84 10.64
N LYS A 15 9.12 -14.55 9.35
CA LYS A 15 8.50 -13.39 8.68
C LYS A 15 6.96 -13.50 8.60
N GLU A 16 6.43 -14.70 8.42
CA GLU A 16 4.99 -14.95 8.47
C GLU A 16 4.41 -14.78 9.89
N ALA A 17 5.14 -15.18 10.92
CA ALA A 17 4.75 -14.96 12.31
C ALA A 17 4.78 -13.47 12.69
N GLU A 18 5.73 -12.69 12.18
CA GLU A 18 5.85 -11.25 12.42
C GLU A 18 4.79 -10.41 11.65
N SER A 19 4.34 -10.89 10.48
CA SER A 19 3.36 -10.19 9.64
C SER A 19 1.90 -10.42 10.04
N LYS A 20 1.60 -11.49 10.79
CA LYS A 20 0.27 -11.70 11.39
C LYS A 20 0.14 -10.82 12.64
N PRO A 21 -0.95 -10.03 12.82
CA PRO A 21 -1.15 -9.28 14.06
C PRO A 21 -1.23 -10.27 15.22
N LYS A 22 -0.43 -10.04 16.27
CA LYS A 22 -0.49 -10.83 17.52
C LYS A 22 -1.96 -10.87 17.97
N ARG A 23 -2.61 -12.05 17.86
CA ARG A 23 -3.95 -12.23 18.42
C ARG A 23 -3.84 -11.87 19.90
N ALA A 24 -4.59 -10.85 20.32
CA ALA A 24 -4.73 -10.52 21.73
C ALA A 24 -5.14 -11.81 22.45
N ILE A 25 -4.33 -12.21 23.43
CA ILE A 25 -4.59 -13.35 24.30
C ILE A 25 -5.97 -13.12 24.91
N LYS A 26 -6.97 -13.86 24.43
CA LYS A 26 -8.27 -13.95 25.08
C LYS A 26 -8.04 -14.78 26.33
N ASN A 27 -8.05 -14.12 27.49
CA ASN A 27 -8.30 -14.80 28.75
C ASN A 27 -9.72 -15.34 28.71
N THR A 28 -9.88 -16.64 28.60
CA THR A 28 -11.09 -17.37 29.00
C THR A 28 -10.67 -18.78 29.37
N ASP A 29 -10.70 -19.07 30.67
CA ASP A 29 -10.95 -20.41 31.17
C ASP A 29 -12.21 -20.93 30.45
N ASP A 30 -12.08 -22.03 29.72
CA ASP A 30 -13.13 -23.00 29.47
C ASP A 30 -12.44 -24.25 28.89
N ASP A 31 -12.47 -25.32 29.68
CA ASP A 31 -12.16 -26.69 29.27
C ASP A 31 -13.11 -27.10 28.14
N ASP A 32 -12.58 -27.54 27.00
CA ASP A 32 -13.18 -28.61 26.20
C ASP A 32 -12.18 -29.15 25.17
N ASP A 33 -12.08 -30.47 25.15
CA ASP A 33 -11.22 -31.29 24.29
C ASP A 33 -11.52 -31.10 22.80
N ASP A 34 -10.53 -30.65 22.01
CA ASP A 34 -10.51 -30.85 20.55
C ASP A 34 -9.19 -31.51 20.10
N TYR A 35 -9.32 -32.79 19.78
CA TYR A 35 -8.28 -33.69 19.31
C TYR A 35 -8.07 -33.45 17.81
N GLY A 36 -7.21 -32.49 17.44
CA GLY A 36 -7.00 -32.19 16.02
C GLY A 36 -6.06 -31.03 15.65
N THR A 37 -5.08 -30.67 16.48
CA THR A 37 -4.04 -29.70 16.09
C THR A 37 -2.80 -30.43 15.61
N ILE A 38 -2.58 -30.41 14.29
CA ILE A 38 -1.31 -30.76 13.68
C ILE A 38 -0.23 -29.85 14.29
N ASP A 39 0.86 -30.48 14.70
CA ASP A 39 2.07 -29.98 15.35
C ASP A 39 2.67 -28.72 14.66
N GLU A 40 2.08 -27.54 14.87
CA GLU A 40 2.69 -26.26 14.49
C GLU A 40 3.76 -25.91 15.52
N LEU A 41 5.00 -26.35 15.24
CA LEU A 41 6.20 -25.96 15.99
C LEU A 41 6.26 -24.44 16.18
N PRO A 42 6.71 -23.93 17.35
CA PRO A 42 6.93 -22.52 17.57
C PRO A 42 7.74 -21.90 16.43
N PRO A 43 7.42 -20.68 15.95
CA PRO A 43 8.10 -20.05 14.82
C PRO A 43 9.61 -19.89 15.04
N ASP A 44 10.05 -19.91 16.30
CA ASP A 44 11.45 -19.82 16.70
C ASP A 44 12.19 -21.18 16.79
N SER A 45 11.50 -22.32 16.68
CA SER A 45 12.12 -23.65 16.86
C SER A 45 13.14 -24.01 15.78
N LEU A 46 12.94 -23.57 14.54
CA LEU A 46 13.89 -23.82 13.45
C LEU A 46 15.03 -22.80 13.41
N ILE A 47 14.77 -21.53 13.74
CA ILE A 47 15.81 -20.50 13.74
C ILE A 47 16.80 -20.72 14.90
N THR A 48 16.32 -21.17 16.06
CA THR A 48 17.17 -21.51 17.22
C THR A 48 18.13 -22.66 16.95
N LEU A 49 17.78 -23.58 16.04
CA LEU A 49 18.67 -24.66 15.60
C LEU A 49 19.76 -24.19 14.64
N VAL A 50 19.46 -23.21 13.77
CA VAL A 50 20.42 -22.74 12.75
C VAL A 50 21.34 -21.63 13.29
N GLN A 51 20.85 -20.84 14.24
CA GLN A 51 21.55 -19.66 14.77
C GLN A 51 22.97 -19.92 15.29
N PRO A 52 23.26 -21.03 16.02
CA PRO A 52 24.62 -21.32 16.49
C PRO A 52 25.63 -21.59 15.37
N GLU A 53 25.18 -22.23 14.29
CA GLU A 53 26.03 -22.62 13.15
C GLU A 53 26.10 -21.54 12.06
N LEU A 54 25.28 -20.49 12.17
CA LEU A 54 25.13 -19.45 11.16
C LEU A 54 26.45 -18.74 10.76
N PRO A 55 27.38 -18.42 11.69
CA PRO A 55 28.66 -17.82 11.32
C PRO A 55 29.54 -18.74 10.45
N THR A 56 29.47 -20.05 10.69
CA THR A 56 30.21 -21.03 9.89
C THR A 56 29.53 -21.25 8.55
N LEU A 57 28.20 -21.41 8.57
CA LEU A 57 27.38 -21.68 7.39
C LEU A 57 27.41 -20.51 6.39
N SER A 58 27.33 -19.27 6.84
CA SER A 58 27.37 -18.09 5.97
C SER A 58 28.66 -18.03 5.14
N ARG A 59 29.81 -18.32 5.77
CA ARG A 59 31.10 -18.39 5.10
C ARG A 59 31.18 -19.53 4.10
N LEU A 60 30.68 -20.72 4.45
CA LEU A 60 30.65 -21.87 3.54
C LEU A 60 29.73 -21.60 2.33
N TRP A 61 28.59 -20.94 2.54
CA TRP A 61 27.69 -20.55 1.46
C TRP A 61 28.31 -19.51 0.53
N LEU A 62 28.98 -18.49 1.08
CA LEU A 62 29.73 -17.52 0.28
C LEU A 62 30.84 -18.17 -0.53
N ALA A 63 31.61 -19.09 0.07
CA ALA A 63 32.64 -19.84 -0.63
C ALA A 63 32.06 -20.72 -1.74
N ALA A 64 30.93 -21.38 -1.49
CA ALA A 64 30.23 -22.19 -2.49
C ALA A 64 29.70 -21.34 -3.66
N LEU A 65 29.20 -20.13 -3.41
CA LEU A 65 28.78 -19.20 -4.46
C LEU A 65 29.96 -18.65 -5.27
N LYS A 66 31.10 -18.37 -4.63
CA LYS A 66 32.34 -17.99 -5.32
C LYS A 66 32.82 -19.09 -6.26
N ASP A 67 32.86 -20.32 -5.77
CA ASP A 67 33.19 -21.50 -6.59
C ASP A 67 32.22 -21.64 -7.77
N TYR A 68 30.92 -21.55 -7.51
CA TYR A 68 29.91 -21.61 -8.57
C TYR A 68 30.12 -20.53 -9.62
N ALA A 69 30.32 -19.27 -9.22
CA ALA A 69 30.53 -18.14 -10.12
C ALA A 69 31.78 -18.33 -11.00
N LEU A 70 32.87 -18.86 -10.44
CA LEU A 70 34.08 -19.16 -11.20
C LEU A 70 33.87 -20.30 -12.20
N LEU A 71 33.14 -21.34 -11.80
CA LEU A 71 32.87 -22.51 -12.63
C LEU A 71 31.87 -22.26 -13.76
N THR A 72 31.05 -21.21 -13.64
CA THR A 72 30.10 -20.76 -14.67
C THR A 72 30.68 -19.73 -15.63
N LEU A 73 31.95 -19.32 -15.44
CA LEU A 73 32.59 -18.37 -16.34
C LEU A 73 32.68 -18.93 -17.77
N PRO A 74 32.50 -18.07 -18.80
CA PRO A 74 32.80 -18.43 -20.18
C PRO A 74 34.24 -18.95 -20.36
N ALA A 75 34.46 -19.80 -21.37
CA ALA A 75 35.77 -20.46 -21.58
C ALA A 75 36.91 -19.47 -21.82
N GLU A 76 36.58 -18.28 -22.32
CA GLU A 76 37.48 -17.15 -22.54
C GLU A 76 38.10 -16.63 -21.23
N PHE A 77 37.46 -16.89 -20.09
CA PHE A 77 37.93 -16.51 -18.76
C PHE A 77 38.48 -17.70 -17.95
N SER A 78 38.79 -18.82 -18.60
CA SER A 78 39.38 -20.00 -17.95
C SER A 78 40.70 -19.70 -17.23
N SER A 79 41.43 -18.67 -17.65
CA SER A 79 42.64 -18.17 -16.97
C SER A 79 42.39 -17.59 -15.57
N GLN A 80 41.13 -17.28 -15.23
CA GLN A 80 40.75 -16.80 -13.89
C GLN A 80 40.49 -17.95 -12.89
N LEU A 81 40.46 -19.20 -13.35
CA LEU A 81 40.30 -20.35 -12.46
C LEU A 81 41.57 -20.53 -11.61
N PRO A 82 41.43 -20.71 -10.28
CA PRO A 82 42.57 -21.03 -9.43
C PRO A 82 43.27 -22.32 -9.89
N PRO A 83 44.61 -22.34 -10.02
CA PRO A 83 45.35 -23.51 -10.50
C PRO A 83 45.22 -24.71 -9.55
N ASP A 84 45.01 -24.46 -8.25
CA ASP A 84 44.88 -25.48 -7.21
C ASP A 84 43.42 -25.90 -6.93
N GLY A 85 42.44 -25.34 -7.66
CA GLY A 85 41.01 -25.54 -7.42
C GLY A 85 40.39 -24.53 -6.44
N GLY A 86 39.07 -24.62 -6.27
CA GLY A 86 38.28 -23.73 -5.41
C GLY A 86 38.16 -24.24 -3.97
N ALA A 87 37.21 -23.66 -3.22
CA ALA A 87 36.98 -24.02 -1.82
C ALA A 87 36.49 -25.47 -1.63
N PHE A 88 35.68 -25.99 -2.56
CA PHE A 88 35.10 -27.33 -2.49
C PHE A 88 35.33 -28.18 -3.75
N TYR A 89 36.25 -27.78 -4.64
CA TYR A 89 36.61 -28.58 -5.81
C TYR A 89 38.11 -28.51 -6.10
N THR A 90 38.67 -29.60 -6.62
CA THR A 90 40.02 -29.64 -7.19
C THR A 90 39.94 -29.65 -8.71
N PRO A 91 41.06 -29.41 -9.43
CA PRO A 91 41.07 -29.51 -10.90
C PRO A 91 40.58 -30.88 -11.41
N GLU A 92 40.79 -31.94 -10.63
CA GLU A 92 40.37 -33.32 -10.96
C GLU A 92 38.87 -33.55 -10.77
N THR A 93 38.22 -32.83 -9.84
CA THR A 93 36.79 -33.03 -9.51
C THR A 93 35.89 -31.97 -10.16
N ILE A 94 36.42 -31.11 -11.03
CA ILE A 94 35.75 -29.92 -11.55
C ILE A 94 34.39 -30.23 -12.22
N ASP A 95 34.32 -31.31 -13.01
CA ASP A 95 33.10 -31.68 -13.73
C ASP A 95 32.00 -32.21 -12.81
N THR A 96 32.38 -32.95 -11.77
CA THR A 96 31.43 -33.41 -10.74
C THR A 96 30.92 -32.24 -9.90
N ALA A 97 31.81 -31.30 -9.54
CA ALA A 97 31.45 -30.12 -8.78
C ALA A 97 30.47 -29.22 -9.54
N ARG A 98 30.66 -29.03 -10.86
CA ARG A 98 29.72 -28.28 -11.72
C ARG A 98 28.30 -28.83 -11.63
N LEU A 99 28.13 -30.15 -11.67
CA LEU A 99 26.82 -30.78 -11.57
C LEU A 99 26.18 -30.54 -10.20
N HIS A 100 26.95 -30.66 -9.12
CA HIS A 100 26.47 -30.40 -7.76
C HIS A 100 26.08 -28.95 -7.54
N TYR A 101 26.89 -28.00 -8.02
CA TYR A 101 26.57 -26.58 -7.90
C TYR A 101 25.33 -26.21 -8.69
N ARG A 102 25.13 -26.74 -9.90
CA ARG A 102 23.93 -26.51 -10.73
C ARG A 102 22.63 -26.82 -10.00
N ASN A 103 22.62 -27.82 -9.11
CA ASN A 103 21.43 -28.23 -8.36
C ASN A 103 21.28 -27.56 -6.98
N SER A 104 22.29 -26.79 -6.53
CA SER A 104 22.33 -26.30 -5.14
C SER A 104 22.59 -24.81 -5.00
N TRP A 105 22.98 -24.11 -6.08
CA TRP A 105 23.31 -22.69 -6.03
C TRP A 105 22.11 -21.81 -5.64
N ALA A 106 20.90 -22.10 -6.15
CA ALA A 106 19.76 -21.20 -6.00
C ALA A 106 19.27 -21.07 -4.53
N PRO A 107 19.08 -22.16 -3.76
CA PRO A 107 18.79 -22.05 -2.33
C PRO A 107 19.93 -21.42 -1.53
N VAL A 108 21.19 -21.68 -1.90
CA VAL A 108 22.37 -21.09 -1.24
C VAL A 108 22.41 -19.57 -1.47
N LEU A 109 22.12 -19.11 -2.68
CA LEU A 109 22.03 -17.70 -3.02
C LEU A 109 20.96 -16.98 -2.18
N HIS A 110 19.78 -17.58 -2.06
CA HIS A 110 18.70 -17.01 -1.26
C HIS A 110 19.05 -16.98 0.24
N ALA A 111 19.66 -18.04 0.77
CA ALA A 111 20.11 -18.07 2.16
C ALA A 111 21.16 -16.99 2.46
N VAL A 112 22.11 -16.76 1.55
CA VAL A 112 23.12 -15.69 1.69
C VAL A 112 22.46 -14.31 1.65
N ALA A 113 21.52 -14.07 0.75
CA ALA A 113 20.77 -12.81 0.68
C ALA A 113 19.98 -12.53 1.99
N LEU A 114 19.29 -13.56 2.53
CA LEU A 114 18.59 -13.46 3.81
C LEU A 114 19.54 -13.17 4.97
N TRP A 115 20.69 -13.86 5.01
CA TRP A 115 21.69 -13.63 6.05
C TRP A 115 22.28 -12.22 5.99
N LEU A 116 22.67 -11.73 4.82
CA LEU A 116 23.19 -10.36 4.66
C LEU A 116 22.17 -9.30 5.04
N ASN A 117 20.91 -9.48 4.65
CA ASN A 117 19.84 -8.57 5.04
C ASN A 117 19.62 -8.60 6.56
N SER A 118 19.52 -9.79 7.17
CA SER A 118 19.30 -9.93 8.63
C SER A 118 20.42 -9.34 9.49
N THR A 119 21.66 -9.31 8.97
CA THR A 119 22.83 -8.77 9.67
C THR A 119 23.12 -7.31 9.31
N GLY A 120 22.36 -6.71 8.38
CA GLY A 120 22.53 -5.34 7.94
C GLY A 120 23.91 -5.04 7.33
N PHE A 121 24.57 -6.04 6.74
CA PHE A 121 25.94 -5.92 6.20
C PHE A 121 27.00 -5.49 7.24
N THR A 122 26.76 -5.69 8.53
CA THR A 122 27.70 -5.26 9.61
C THR A 122 28.79 -6.29 9.94
N CYS A 123 28.71 -7.50 9.40
CA CYS A 123 29.61 -8.61 9.77
C CYS A 123 30.93 -8.57 8.99
N SER A 124 32.07 -8.42 9.70
CA SER A 124 33.42 -8.45 9.13
C SER A 124 34.07 -9.83 9.19
N GLU A 125 34.91 -10.16 8.20
CA GLU A 125 35.72 -11.40 8.19
C GLU A 125 36.62 -11.54 9.44
N SER A 126 36.99 -10.43 10.11
CA SER A 126 37.83 -10.42 11.32
C SER A 126 37.10 -10.93 12.58
N THR A 127 35.80 -10.67 12.71
CA THR A 127 34.97 -11.22 13.79
C THR A 127 34.64 -12.70 13.53
N GLU A 128 34.64 -13.09 12.26
CA GLU A 128 34.40 -14.47 11.77
C GLU A 128 35.62 -15.40 11.97
N ALA A 129 36.86 -14.88 11.92
CA ALA A 129 38.07 -15.67 12.17
C ALA A 129 38.31 -15.98 13.67
N ALA A 130 37.92 -15.06 14.57
CA ALA A 130 38.14 -15.20 16.01
C ALA A 130 37.26 -16.29 16.67
N ALA A 131 36.04 -16.53 16.17
CA ALA A 131 35.12 -17.52 16.70
C ALA A 131 35.61 -18.98 16.51
N ILE A 132 36.42 -19.24 15.48
CA ILE A 132 36.93 -20.57 15.14
C ILE A 132 38.15 -20.95 15.99
N SER A 133 38.95 -19.95 16.37
CA SER A 133 40.11 -20.16 17.26
C SER A 133 39.69 -20.68 18.64
N GLY A 134 38.46 -20.40 19.08
CA GLY A 134 37.89 -20.90 20.33
C GLY A 134 37.44 -22.37 20.29
N LEU A 135 37.19 -22.97 19.12
CA LEU A 135 36.59 -24.31 19.00
C LEU A 135 37.57 -25.41 18.58
N GLN A 136 38.79 -25.06 18.14
CA GLN A 136 39.80 -26.01 17.64
C GLN A 136 40.61 -26.77 18.71
N LYS A 137 40.09 -26.97 19.93
CA LYS A 137 40.77 -27.83 20.93
C LYS A 137 40.37 -29.30 20.93
N ARG A 138 39.59 -29.79 19.96
CA ARG A 138 39.42 -31.24 19.81
C ARG A 138 39.22 -31.73 18.36
N SER A 139 40.24 -32.46 17.90
CA SER A 139 40.25 -33.52 16.87
C SER A 139 40.19 -33.16 15.37
N THR A 140 41.26 -33.62 14.69
CA THR A 140 41.48 -33.91 13.25
C THR A 140 41.31 -32.76 12.26
N SER A 141 42.45 -32.10 12.00
CA SER A 141 42.68 -31.11 10.96
C SER A 141 42.47 -31.66 9.54
N VAL A 142 41.42 -31.20 8.86
CA VAL A 142 41.47 -30.97 7.42
C VAL A 142 41.91 -29.52 7.25
N ASN A 143 43.19 -29.33 6.89
CA ASN A 143 43.75 -28.00 6.65
C ASN A 143 43.08 -27.39 5.42
N LEU A 144 42.27 -26.35 5.66
CA LEU A 144 41.87 -25.41 4.62
C LEU A 144 43.11 -24.57 4.28
N ASN A 145 43.82 -24.93 3.22
CA ASN A 145 45.01 -24.22 2.77
C ASN A 145 44.64 -22.79 2.34
N GLN A 146 44.81 -21.83 3.25
CA GLN A 146 44.98 -20.44 2.89
C GLN A 146 46.35 -20.31 2.23
N ALA A 147 46.36 -20.03 0.92
CA ALA A 147 47.56 -19.64 0.20
C ALA A 147 48.15 -18.38 0.86
N SER A 148 49.23 -18.58 1.62
CA SER A 148 50.08 -17.52 2.14
C SER A 148 50.98 -17.06 0.98
N GLY A 149 50.55 -16.03 0.25
CA GLY A 149 51.22 -15.61 -0.97
C GLY A 149 50.83 -14.22 -1.47
N ALA A 150 50.69 -13.23 -0.59
CA ALA A 150 50.91 -11.80 -0.86
C ALA A 150 50.56 -11.02 0.42
N VAL A 151 51.37 -10.05 0.80
CA VAL A 151 51.03 -9.06 1.84
C VAL A 151 49.90 -8.19 1.28
N GLY A 152 48.66 -8.68 1.39
CA GLY A 152 47.46 -7.95 1.02
C GLY A 152 46.97 -7.16 2.23
N SER A 153 46.93 -5.83 2.11
CA SER A 153 46.20 -4.95 3.03
C SER A 153 44.87 -5.58 3.40
N ALA A 154 44.55 -5.71 4.69
CA ALA A 154 43.26 -6.20 5.14
C ALA A 154 42.16 -5.35 4.47
N LYS A 155 41.32 -5.95 3.63
CA LYS A 155 40.24 -5.25 2.94
C LYS A 155 39.33 -4.60 3.98
N SER A 156 38.92 -3.37 3.73
CA SER A 156 37.98 -2.67 4.59
C SER A 156 36.59 -3.33 4.53
N LEU A 157 35.78 -3.19 5.58
CA LEU A 157 34.41 -3.76 5.60
C LEU A 157 33.54 -3.30 4.40
N PRO A 158 33.57 -2.01 3.98
CA PRO A 158 32.86 -1.57 2.79
C PRO A 158 33.30 -2.29 1.50
N GLU A 159 34.61 -2.53 1.32
CA GLU A 159 35.13 -3.26 0.15
C GLU A 159 34.68 -4.73 0.16
N ILE A 160 34.70 -5.38 1.32
CA ILE A 160 34.21 -6.77 1.48
C ILE A 160 32.72 -6.84 1.13
N ASN A 161 31.93 -5.89 1.61
CA ASN A 161 30.50 -5.85 1.33
C ASN A 161 30.20 -5.52 -0.14
N LYS A 162 31.01 -4.69 -0.79
CA LYS A 162 30.96 -4.46 -2.23
C LYS A 162 31.25 -5.73 -3.02
N ASP A 163 32.28 -6.49 -2.65
CA ASP A 163 32.59 -7.79 -3.27
C ASP A 163 31.42 -8.79 -3.09
N ARG A 164 30.82 -8.85 -1.90
CA ARG A 164 29.64 -9.69 -1.61
C ARG A 164 28.43 -9.28 -2.46
N MET A 165 28.19 -7.98 -2.63
CA MET A 165 27.12 -7.44 -3.49
C MET A 165 27.34 -7.83 -4.95
N HIS A 166 28.54 -7.59 -5.48
CA HIS A 166 28.88 -7.95 -6.86
C HIS A 166 28.77 -9.45 -7.13
N LEU A 167 29.17 -10.30 -6.17
CA LEU A 167 29.03 -11.75 -6.30
C LEU A 167 27.56 -12.16 -6.46
N ILE A 168 26.67 -11.69 -5.57
CA ILE A 168 25.26 -12.06 -5.57
C ILE A 168 24.56 -11.50 -6.81
N LEU A 169 24.75 -10.22 -7.11
CA LEU A 169 24.20 -9.58 -8.30
C LEU A 169 24.73 -10.22 -9.58
N GLY A 170 26.03 -10.52 -9.66
CA GLY A 170 26.65 -11.17 -10.81
C GLY A 170 26.09 -12.56 -11.08
N VAL A 171 25.97 -13.40 -10.05
CA VAL A 171 25.35 -14.73 -10.17
C VAL A 171 23.89 -14.62 -10.58
N SER A 172 23.12 -13.70 -9.98
CA SER A 172 21.72 -13.47 -10.33
C SER A 172 21.54 -12.98 -11.76
N ILE A 173 22.28 -11.96 -12.18
CA ILE A 173 22.21 -11.38 -13.53
C ILE A 173 22.63 -12.43 -14.57
N GLN A 174 23.73 -13.15 -14.34
CA GLN A 174 24.20 -14.21 -15.25
C GLN A 174 23.10 -15.25 -15.50
N PHE A 175 22.45 -15.73 -14.43
CA PHE A 175 21.40 -16.72 -14.54
C PHE A 175 20.12 -16.17 -15.21
N LEU A 176 19.65 -15.00 -14.77
CA LEU A 176 18.38 -14.42 -15.26
C LEU A 176 18.48 -13.82 -16.67
N CYS A 177 19.68 -13.54 -17.17
CA CYS A 177 19.89 -13.05 -18.55
C CYS A 177 19.40 -14.04 -19.61
N SER A 178 19.56 -15.34 -19.37
CA SER A 178 19.19 -16.40 -20.31
C SER A 178 18.96 -17.73 -19.57
N PRO A 179 17.89 -17.83 -18.75
CA PRO A 179 17.52 -19.08 -18.13
C PRO A 179 17.10 -20.06 -19.22
N ARG A 180 17.77 -21.22 -19.26
CA ARG A 180 17.44 -22.27 -20.22
C ARG A 180 16.02 -22.77 -19.96
N PRO A 181 15.19 -23.06 -20.98
CA PRO A 181 13.81 -23.51 -20.79
C PRO A 181 13.68 -24.76 -19.91
N GLU A 182 14.73 -25.57 -19.81
CA GLU A 182 14.77 -26.79 -19.00
C GLU A 182 15.10 -26.54 -17.51
N GLU A 183 15.41 -25.30 -17.12
CA GLU A 183 15.69 -24.97 -15.72
C GLU A 183 14.41 -25.08 -14.86
N PRO A 184 14.51 -25.59 -13.62
CA PRO A 184 13.36 -25.65 -12.73
C PRO A 184 12.89 -24.25 -12.33
N ILE A 185 11.57 -24.06 -12.25
CA ILE A 185 10.95 -22.78 -11.86
C ILE A 185 11.37 -22.36 -10.45
N GLU A 186 11.71 -23.33 -9.59
CA GLU A 186 12.24 -23.15 -8.25
C GLU A 186 13.57 -22.36 -8.26
N HIS A 187 14.43 -22.55 -9.27
CA HIS A 187 15.67 -21.77 -9.38
C HIS A 187 15.41 -20.31 -9.74
N VAL A 188 14.49 -20.06 -10.67
CA VAL A 188 14.09 -18.70 -11.08
C VAL A 188 13.43 -17.97 -9.91
N THR A 189 12.50 -18.63 -9.23
CA THR A 189 11.81 -18.05 -8.07
C THR A 189 12.76 -17.78 -6.91
N ALA A 190 13.65 -18.72 -6.55
CA ALA A 190 14.65 -18.51 -5.50
C ALA A 190 15.63 -17.39 -5.84
N CYS A 191 16.06 -17.26 -7.10
CA CYS A 191 16.93 -16.17 -7.53
C CYS A 191 16.23 -14.80 -7.44
N LEU A 192 14.97 -14.69 -7.88
CA LEU A 192 14.19 -13.45 -7.74
C LEU A 192 13.90 -13.10 -6.28
N GLN A 193 13.62 -14.10 -5.44
CA GLN A 193 13.46 -13.91 -3.99
C GLN A 193 14.76 -13.46 -3.33
N ALA A 194 15.91 -14.01 -3.76
CA ALA A 194 17.22 -13.57 -3.29
C ALA A 194 17.48 -12.10 -3.64
N LEU A 195 17.22 -11.70 -4.89
CA LEU A 195 17.32 -10.31 -5.33
C LEU A 195 16.38 -9.40 -4.53
N HIS A 196 15.09 -9.76 -4.41
CA HIS A 196 14.12 -8.98 -3.65
C HIS A 196 14.58 -8.79 -2.20
N THR A 197 15.05 -9.87 -1.56
CA THR A 197 15.52 -9.85 -0.17
C THR A 197 16.80 -9.04 0.00
N LEU A 198 17.73 -9.13 -0.97
CA LEU A 198 18.95 -8.34 -0.96
C LEU A 198 18.63 -6.85 -1.01
N LEU A 199 17.76 -6.44 -1.93
CA LEU A 199 17.38 -5.04 -2.16
C LEU A 199 16.43 -4.46 -1.10
N ASP A 200 15.90 -5.28 -0.21
CA ASP A 200 15.15 -4.80 0.95
C ASP A 200 16.09 -4.10 1.97
N SER A 201 17.37 -4.50 2.00
CA SER A 201 18.39 -3.91 2.88
C SER A 201 18.75 -2.48 2.45
N PRO A 202 18.83 -1.51 3.39
CA PRO A 202 19.27 -0.15 3.10
C PRO A 202 20.65 -0.08 2.42
N TYR A 203 21.60 -0.92 2.84
CA TYR A 203 22.95 -0.95 2.25
C TYR A 203 22.91 -1.30 0.75
N ALA A 204 22.13 -2.32 0.39
CA ALA A 204 21.98 -2.74 -0.99
C ALA A 204 21.26 -1.69 -1.85
N ARG A 205 20.28 -0.99 -1.28
CA ARG A 205 19.59 0.13 -1.96
C ARG A 205 20.53 1.28 -2.27
N ILE A 206 21.34 1.69 -1.29
CA ILE A 206 22.36 2.73 -1.49
C ILE A 206 23.33 2.30 -2.60
N HIS A 207 23.83 1.07 -2.55
CA HIS A 207 24.77 0.56 -3.57
C HIS A 207 24.19 0.57 -4.99
N ILE A 208 22.92 0.23 -5.19
CA ILE A 208 22.29 0.29 -6.53
C ILE A 208 21.96 1.72 -6.93
N ALA A 209 21.60 2.59 -5.98
CA ALA A 209 21.25 3.97 -6.30
C ALA A 209 22.48 4.84 -6.63
N GLU A 210 23.65 4.52 -6.05
CA GLU A 210 24.93 5.17 -6.38
C GLU A 210 25.34 4.94 -7.84
N ASP A 211 25.19 3.70 -8.34
CA ASP A 211 25.43 3.35 -9.74
C ASP A 211 24.13 2.93 -10.42
N GLN A 212 23.41 3.93 -10.92
CA GLN A 212 22.12 3.76 -11.56
C GLN A 212 22.15 2.80 -12.76
N LEU A 213 23.30 2.62 -13.44
CA LEU A 213 23.41 1.70 -14.57
C LEU A 213 23.17 0.25 -14.14
N ILE A 214 23.57 -0.13 -12.93
CA ILE A 214 23.28 -1.47 -12.37
C ILE A 214 21.77 -1.68 -12.27
N GLY A 215 21.03 -0.66 -11.82
CA GLY A 215 19.57 -0.71 -11.78
C GLY A 215 18.95 -0.87 -13.16
N VAL A 216 19.43 -0.13 -14.16
CA VAL A 216 18.96 -0.19 -15.55
C VAL A 216 19.24 -1.55 -16.21
N GLU A 217 20.44 -2.08 -16.01
CA GLU A 217 20.81 -3.41 -16.49
C GLU A 217 19.95 -4.50 -15.86
N LEU A 218 19.74 -4.44 -14.54
CA LEU A 218 18.88 -5.38 -13.83
C LEU A 218 17.43 -5.31 -14.34
N LEU A 219 16.87 -4.12 -14.56
CA LEU A 219 15.55 -3.96 -15.19
C LEU A 219 15.50 -4.57 -16.59
N SER A 220 16.56 -4.39 -17.40
CA SER A 220 16.64 -4.94 -18.75
C SER A 220 16.72 -6.47 -18.74
N VAL A 221 17.40 -7.05 -17.76
CA VAL A 221 17.45 -8.51 -17.52
C VAL A 221 16.05 -9.02 -17.14
N LEU A 222 15.39 -8.36 -16.20
CA LEU A 222 14.03 -8.72 -15.76
C LEU A 222 13.00 -8.60 -16.89
N HIS A 223 13.12 -7.56 -17.74
CA HIS A 223 12.27 -7.41 -18.91
C HIS A 223 12.45 -8.58 -19.89
N ARG A 224 13.68 -8.95 -20.23
CA ARG A 224 13.98 -10.11 -21.10
C ARG A 224 13.50 -11.43 -20.49
N LEU A 225 13.63 -11.59 -19.17
CA LEU A 225 13.08 -12.74 -18.45
C LEU A 225 11.57 -12.85 -18.68
N LEU A 226 10.82 -11.75 -18.55
CA LEU A 226 9.37 -11.73 -18.76
C LEU A 226 8.95 -12.05 -20.21
N LEU A 227 9.81 -11.81 -21.21
CA LEU A 227 9.54 -12.19 -22.61
C LEU A 227 9.50 -13.72 -22.80
N THR A 228 10.25 -14.46 -21.99
CA THR A 228 10.48 -15.91 -22.17
C THR A 228 9.84 -16.75 -21.07
N TRP A 229 9.70 -16.20 -19.85
CA TRP A 229 9.18 -16.85 -18.66
C TRP A 229 7.98 -16.08 -18.09
N ASN A 230 6.79 -16.66 -18.23
CA ASN A 230 5.53 -15.97 -17.92
C ASN A 230 4.56 -16.66 -16.94
N PRO A 231 4.98 -17.42 -15.92
CA PRO A 231 4.04 -17.80 -14.87
C PRO A 231 3.70 -16.56 -14.00
N PRO A 232 2.44 -16.34 -13.60
CA PRO A 232 2.03 -15.17 -12.81
C PRO A 232 2.82 -14.98 -11.51
N SER A 233 3.26 -16.07 -10.88
CA SER A 233 4.12 -16.06 -9.69
C SER A 233 5.48 -15.41 -9.93
N VAL A 234 6.11 -15.71 -11.08
CA VAL A 234 7.38 -15.08 -11.49
C VAL A 234 7.14 -13.60 -11.82
N GLN A 235 6.05 -13.28 -12.51
CA GLN A 235 5.73 -11.87 -12.80
C GLN A 235 5.59 -11.05 -11.51
N LEU A 236 4.88 -11.57 -10.50
CA LEU A 236 4.74 -10.90 -9.20
C LEU A 236 6.10 -10.70 -8.51
N LEU A 237 6.97 -11.71 -8.53
CA LEU A 237 8.32 -11.60 -7.96
C LEU A 237 9.16 -10.56 -8.72
N VAL A 238 9.11 -10.55 -10.04
CA VAL A 238 9.77 -9.53 -10.87
C VAL A 238 9.26 -8.13 -10.51
N THR A 239 7.94 -7.94 -10.45
CA THR A 239 7.34 -6.66 -10.03
C THR A 239 7.80 -6.25 -8.63
N GLY A 240 7.94 -7.21 -7.70
CA GLY A 240 8.51 -6.97 -6.37
C GLY A 240 9.95 -6.47 -6.42
N VAL A 241 10.82 -7.08 -7.22
CA VAL A 241 12.21 -6.62 -7.41
C VAL A 241 12.24 -5.22 -8.03
N VAL A 242 11.41 -4.96 -9.04
CA VAL A 242 11.27 -3.63 -9.68
C VAL A 242 10.87 -2.57 -8.65
N GLN A 243 9.90 -2.86 -7.77
CA GLN A 243 9.51 -1.94 -6.71
C GLN A 243 10.67 -1.61 -5.77
N GLN A 244 11.53 -2.57 -5.42
CA GLN A 244 12.69 -2.32 -4.56
C GLN A 244 13.74 -1.45 -5.27
N ILE A 245 13.95 -1.64 -6.58
CA ILE A 245 14.84 -0.78 -7.38
C ILE A 245 14.30 0.66 -7.42
N VAL A 246 12.99 0.84 -7.65
CA VAL A 246 12.35 2.16 -7.65
C VAL A 246 12.45 2.83 -6.29
N ARG A 247 12.19 2.09 -5.20
CA ARG A 247 12.36 2.60 -3.82
C ARG A 247 13.79 3.03 -3.54
N ALA A 248 14.79 2.25 -3.95
CA ALA A 248 16.20 2.61 -3.80
C ALA A 248 16.52 3.97 -4.46
N ALA A 249 16.02 4.18 -5.68
CA ALA A 249 16.20 5.44 -6.38
C ALA A 249 15.41 6.60 -5.72
N GLN A 250 14.23 6.33 -5.16
CA GLN A 250 13.44 7.34 -4.43
C GLN A 250 14.16 7.77 -3.15
N ASP A 251 14.63 6.83 -2.35
CA ASP A 251 15.34 7.09 -1.10
C ASP A 251 16.59 7.94 -1.35
N TYR A 252 17.38 7.55 -2.35
CA TYR A 252 18.59 8.28 -2.74
C TYR A 252 18.30 9.70 -3.22
N LEU A 253 17.27 9.87 -4.05
CA LEU A 253 16.86 11.21 -4.49
C LEU A 253 16.28 12.04 -3.35
N GLN A 254 15.54 11.44 -2.43
CA GLN A 254 14.98 12.12 -1.27
C GLN A 254 16.09 12.58 -0.30
N GLU A 255 17.09 11.73 -0.04
CA GLU A 255 18.27 12.09 0.73
C GLU A 255 19.01 13.27 0.08
N LYS A 256 19.25 13.19 -1.23
CA LYS A 256 19.88 14.27 -1.99
C LYS A 256 19.06 15.58 -1.99
N ARG A 257 17.72 15.50 -2.00
CA ARG A 257 16.84 16.67 -1.81
C ARG A 257 16.98 17.26 -0.41
N SER A 258 17.07 16.42 0.61
CA SER A 258 17.20 16.89 2.00
C SER A 258 18.53 17.60 2.25
N THR A 259 19.65 17.07 1.75
CA THR A 259 20.97 17.72 1.89
C THR A 259 21.03 19.07 1.18
N LEU A 260 20.39 19.20 0.01
CA LEU A 260 20.34 20.46 -0.74
C LEU A 260 19.47 21.54 -0.05
N ASN A 261 18.49 21.15 0.76
CA ASN A 261 17.65 22.09 1.49
C ASN A 261 18.34 22.64 2.76
N GLU A 262 19.37 21.97 3.28
CA GLU A 262 20.13 22.40 4.46
C GLU A 262 21.26 23.39 4.12
N ASP A 263 21.76 23.39 2.87
CA ASP A 263 22.89 24.22 2.40
C ASP A 263 22.48 25.53 1.68
N ASP A 264 21.19 25.91 1.69
CA ASP A 264 20.55 27.17 1.22
C ASP A 264 21.36 28.06 0.23
N MET A 265 21.01 28.06 -1.09
CA MET A 265 21.01 29.24 -2.02
C MET A 265 20.92 28.98 -3.55
N GLU A 266 20.71 27.77 -4.08
CA GLU A 266 20.56 27.58 -5.54
C GLU A 266 19.21 26.99 -5.96
N LYS A 267 18.23 27.87 -6.25
CA LYS A 267 16.92 27.48 -6.81
C LYS A 267 17.03 26.70 -8.14
N GLU A 268 18.11 26.87 -8.89
CA GLU A 268 18.37 26.19 -10.17
C GLU A 268 18.78 24.72 -9.99
N ALA A 269 19.54 24.36 -8.94
CA ALA A 269 19.96 22.97 -8.71
C ALA A 269 18.78 22.04 -8.35
N CYS A 270 17.75 22.58 -7.67
CA CYS A 270 16.54 21.85 -7.30
C CYS A 270 15.64 21.55 -8.52
N THR A 271 15.66 22.40 -9.55
CA THR A 271 14.83 22.23 -10.75
C THR A 271 15.32 21.16 -11.74
N VAL A 272 16.57 20.70 -11.62
CA VAL A 272 17.16 19.68 -12.51
C VAL A 272 17.29 18.31 -11.84
N LEU A 273 17.00 18.23 -10.54
CA LEU A 273 17.21 17.01 -9.77
C LEU A 273 16.20 15.91 -10.15
N GLY A 274 16.74 14.77 -10.58
CA GLY A 274 15.98 13.60 -11.04
C GLY A 274 16.20 13.36 -12.54
N GLU A 275 15.57 12.31 -13.08
CA GLU A 275 15.70 11.99 -14.49
C GLU A 275 14.97 12.98 -15.40
N GLY A 276 15.56 13.23 -16.58
CA GLY A 276 15.03 14.17 -17.58
C GLY A 276 15.73 15.53 -17.57
N GLY A 277 16.38 15.92 -16.48
CA GLY A 277 17.09 17.20 -16.38
C GLY A 277 16.22 18.38 -16.83
N ASP A 278 16.79 19.32 -17.58
CA ASP A 278 16.06 20.49 -18.11
C ASP A 278 15.23 20.18 -19.36
N SER A 279 15.66 19.20 -20.16
CA SER A 279 15.03 18.87 -21.45
C SER A 279 13.84 17.93 -21.34
N GLY A 280 13.67 17.27 -20.19
CA GLY A 280 12.73 16.18 -19.99
C GLY A 280 13.08 14.89 -20.74
N GLY A 281 14.28 14.80 -21.31
CA GLY A 281 14.71 13.67 -22.15
C GLY A 281 15.07 12.42 -21.33
N LEU A 282 14.35 11.33 -21.57
CA LEU A 282 14.65 10.00 -21.01
C LEU A 282 15.29 9.12 -22.08
N ILE A 283 16.54 8.71 -21.87
CA ILE A 283 17.33 7.96 -22.86
C ILE A 283 17.18 6.45 -22.63
N PRO A 284 16.68 5.67 -23.61
CA PRO A 284 16.62 4.21 -23.52
C PRO A 284 18.00 3.59 -23.22
N GLY A 285 18.04 2.59 -22.34
CA GLY A 285 19.27 1.93 -21.91
C GLY A 285 20.13 2.74 -20.91
N LYS A 286 19.71 3.96 -20.53
CA LYS A 286 20.35 4.75 -19.46
C LYS A 286 19.37 5.23 -18.40
N SER A 287 18.11 5.47 -18.77
CA SER A 287 17.05 5.94 -17.88
C SER A 287 16.41 4.76 -17.15
N LEU A 288 16.44 4.83 -15.81
CA LEU A 288 15.76 3.89 -14.92
C LEU A 288 14.24 4.04 -15.05
N VAL A 289 13.74 5.27 -15.19
CA VAL A 289 12.31 5.54 -15.36
C VAL A 289 11.80 4.92 -16.66
N PHE A 290 12.53 5.11 -17.77
CA PHE A 290 12.19 4.52 -19.06
C PHE A 290 12.19 2.98 -19.01
N ALA A 291 13.27 2.38 -18.49
CA ALA A 291 13.37 0.92 -18.38
C ALA A 291 12.27 0.32 -17.49
N THR A 292 11.90 1.04 -16.42
CA THR A 292 10.79 0.64 -15.55
C THR A 292 9.46 0.73 -16.30
N MET A 293 9.18 1.85 -16.98
CA MET A 293 7.95 2.02 -17.77
C MET A 293 7.83 0.96 -18.86
N GLU A 294 8.90 0.63 -19.57
CA GLU A 294 8.92 -0.40 -20.61
C GLU A 294 8.52 -1.77 -20.05
N LEU A 295 9.10 -2.16 -18.90
CA LEU A 295 8.78 -3.40 -18.21
C LEU A 295 7.32 -3.42 -17.72
N LEU A 296 6.87 -2.35 -17.08
CA LEU A 296 5.50 -2.25 -16.55
C LEU A 296 4.45 -2.24 -17.68
N MET A 297 4.74 -1.55 -18.79
CA MET A 297 3.91 -1.56 -19.98
C MET A 297 3.79 -2.95 -20.59
N PHE A 298 4.88 -3.71 -20.62
CA PHE A 298 4.85 -5.11 -21.07
C PHE A 298 3.89 -5.95 -20.21
N ILE A 299 3.96 -5.82 -18.88
CA ILE A 299 3.05 -6.52 -17.96
C ILE A 299 1.60 -6.09 -18.21
N LEU A 300 1.34 -4.78 -18.30
CA LEU A 300 -0.01 -4.25 -18.50
C LEU A 300 -0.63 -4.68 -19.81
N VAL A 301 0.06 -4.53 -20.94
CA VAL A 301 -0.46 -4.92 -22.27
C VAL A 301 -0.72 -6.42 -22.34
N ARG A 302 0.02 -7.23 -21.59
CA ARG A 302 -0.20 -8.67 -21.55
C ARG A 302 -1.48 -9.06 -20.80
N HIS A 303 -1.78 -8.41 -19.69
CA HIS A 303 -2.99 -8.68 -18.89
C HIS A 303 -4.21 -7.87 -19.35
N MET A 304 -3.98 -6.74 -20.03
CA MET A 304 -4.99 -5.83 -20.56
C MET A 304 -4.59 -5.35 -21.97
N PRO A 305 -4.74 -6.21 -23.00
CA PRO A 305 -4.29 -5.91 -24.36
C PRO A 305 -4.99 -4.71 -25.01
N HIS A 306 -6.20 -4.38 -24.56
CA HIS A 306 -6.97 -3.22 -25.00
C HIS A 306 -6.34 -1.87 -24.61
N LEU A 307 -5.34 -1.86 -23.71
CA LEU A 307 -4.54 -0.66 -23.44
C LEU A 307 -3.65 -0.27 -24.62
N SER A 308 -3.34 -1.22 -25.51
CA SER A 308 -2.59 -0.95 -26.74
C SER A 308 -3.53 -0.80 -27.93
N THR A 309 -3.51 0.35 -28.58
CA THR A 309 -4.28 0.62 -29.80
C THR A 309 -3.87 -0.26 -30.98
N LYS A 310 -2.65 -0.84 -30.95
CA LYS A 310 -2.07 -1.66 -32.02
C LYS A 310 -2.42 -3.15 -31.93
N VAL A 311 -2.95 -3.63 -30.80
CA VAL A 311 -3.20 -5.07 -30.55
C VAL A 311 -4.66 -5.46 -30.80
N SER A 312 -5.56 -4.48 -30.98
CA SER A 312 -6.99 -4.72 -31.28
C SER A 312 -7.27 -5.35 -32.65
N ASP A 313 -6.30 -5.41 -33.58
CA ASP A 313 -6.52 -5.92 -34.94
C ASP A 313 -6.18 -7.43 -35.12
N SER A 314 -5.83 -8.15 -34.06
CA SER A 314 -5.56 -9.60 -34.15
C SER A 314 -6.81 -10.45 -33.84
N PRO A 315 -7.32 -11.26 -34.78
CA PRO A 315 -8.56 -12.04 -34.62
C PRO A 315 -8.45 -13.23 -33.63
N SER A 316 -7.28 -13.46 -33.02
CA SER A 316 -7.03 -14.54 -32.07
C SER A 316 -7.32 -14.20 -30.60
N HIS A 317 -7.61 -12.93 -30.27
CA HIS A 317 -7.96 -12.54 -28.90
C HIS A 317 -9.46 -12.27 -28.78
N ILE A 318 -10.21 -13.29 -28.36
CA ILE A 318 -11.63 -13.14 -28.04
C ILE A 318 -11.76 -12.07 -26.96
N ALA A 319 -12.35 -10.93 -27.33
CA ALA A 319 -12.73 -9.84 -26.44
C ALA A 319 -13.84 -10.29 -25.48
N THR A 320 -13.54 -11.14 -24.50
CA THR A 320 -14.54 -11.67 -23.54
C THR A 320 -13.95 -12.06 -22.18
N LYS A 321 -13.07 -11.24 -21.61
CA LYS A 321 -12.89 -11.27 -20.15
C LYS A 321 -13.05 -9.88 -19.56
N THR A 322 -14.29 -9.57 -19.19
CA THR A 322 -14.68 -8.38 -18.44
C THR A 322 -14.13 -8.36 -17.02
N ARG A 323 -13.62 -9.50 -16.51
CA ARG A 323 -13.01 -9.61 -15.19
C ARG A 323 -11.62 -10.26 -15.26
N LEU A 324 -10.64 -9.58 -14.68
CA LEU A 324 -9.29 -10.09 -14.47
C LEU A 324 -9.33 -11.28 -13.50
N SER A 325 -8.40 -12.24 -13.64
CA SER A 325 -8.17 -13.23 -12.59
C SER A 325 -7.63 -12.54 -11.34
N GLU A 326 -7.72 -13.19 -10.17
CA GLU A 326 -7.20 -12.62 -8.93
C GLU A 326 -5.69 -12.34 -8.99
N GLU A 327 -4.92 -13.23 -9.62
CA GLU A 327 -3.48 -13.05 -9.82
C GLU A 327 -3.18 -11.89 -10.77
N SER A 328 -3.91 -11.79 -11.89
CA SER A 328 -3.79 -10.66 -12.83
C SER A 328 -4.20 -9.34 -12.16
N ALA A 329 -5.24 -9.34 -11.33
CA ALA A 329 -5.68 -8.16 -10.59
C ALA A 329 -4.61 -7.70 -9.59
N ARG A 330 -3.97 -8.62 -8.85
CA ARG A 330 -2.84 -8.29 -7.98
C ARG A 330 -1.65 -7.72 -8.76
N LEU A 331 -1.35 -8.30 -9.92
CA LEU A 331 -0.23 -7.88 -10.76
C LEU A 331 -0.45 -6.48 -11.37
N VAL A 332 -1.67 -6.21 -11.86
CA VAL A 332 -2.08 -4.89 -12.34
C VAL A 332 -2.02 -3.87 -11.22
N ALA A 333 -2.51 -4.20 -10.02
CA ALA A 333 -2.44 -3.32 -8.86
C ALA A 333 -0.99 -2.96 -8.47
N ALA A 334 -0.11 -3.96 -8.42
CA ALA A 334 1.32 -3.75 -8.14
C ALA A 334 1.98 -2.88 -9.23
N THR A 335 1.64 -3.11 -10.49
CA THR A 335 2.14 -2.32 -11.62
C THR A 335 1.70 -0.86 -11.54
N VAL A 336 0.42 -0.61 -11.26
CA VAL A 336 -0.13 0.74 -11.10
C VAL A 336 0.52 1.48 -9.93
N THR A 337 0.80 0.76 -8.83
CA THR A 337 1.50 1.33 -7.67
C THR A 337 2.88 1.85 -8.07
N ILE A 338 3.69 1.02 -8.74
CA ILE A 338 5.03 1.42 -9.20
C ILE A 338 4.93 2.57 -10.22
N LEU A 339 3.98 2.52 -11.18
CA LEU A 339 3.78 3.61 -12.15
C LEU A 339 3.52 4.95 -11.48
N SER A 340 2.76 4.96 -10.36
CA SER A 340 2.46 6.18 -9.62
C SER A 340 3.64 6.72 -8.82
N ASP A 341 4.65 5.89 -8.54
CA ASP A 341 5.88 6.26 -7.86
C ASP A 341 6.90 6.93 -8.80
N LEU A 342 6.88 6.59 -10.10
CA LEU A 342 7.87 7.06 -11.09
C LEU A 342 8.00 8.59 -11.22
N PRO A 343 6.92 9.39 -11.19
CA PRO A 343 7.04 10.84 -11.28
C PRO A 343 7.95 11.46 -10.20
N SER A 344 8.06 10.82 -9.03
CA SER A 344 8.93 11.28 -7.95
C SER A 344 10.43 11.12 -8.23
N LEU A 345 10.80 10.28 -9.21
CA LEU A 345 12.17 10.05 -9.67
C LEU A 345 12.61 11.04 -10.76
N CYS A 346 11.66 11.77 -11.35
CA CYS A 346 11.94 12.69 -12.44
C CYS A 346 12.25 14.10 -11.94
N SER A 347 12.97 14.87 -12.77
CA SER A 347 12.94 16.33 -12.70
C SER A 347 11.53 16.84 -13.08
N PRO A 348 11.16 18.10 -12.79
CA PRO A 348 9.92 18.72 -13.25
C PRO A 348 9.67 18.55 -14.76
N ALA A 349 10.69 18.72 -15.60
CA ALA A 349 10.56 18.51 -17.05
C ALA A 349 10.38 17.03 -17.41
N GLY A 350 11.18 16.14 -16.80
CA GLY A 350 11.05 14.68 -17.00
C GLY A 350 9.69 14.14 -16.55
N CYS A 351 9.12 14.72 -15.49
CA CYS A 351 7.78 14.40 -15.02
C CYS A 351 6.74 14.72 -16.09
N MET A 352 6.82 15.88 -16.76
CA MET A 352 5.87 16.23 -17.83
C MET A 352 5.98 15.30 -19.05
N THR A 353 7.14 14.67 -19.28
CA THR A 353 7.32 13.66 -20.34
C THR A 353 6.56 12.37 -20.06
N VAL A 354 6.60 11.87 -18.82
CA VAL A 354 6.02 10.54 -18.47
C VAL A 354 4.59 10.60 -17.96
N LEU A 355 4.21 11.71 -17.34
CA LEU A 355 2.93 11.88 -16.66
C LEU A 355 1.70 11.68 -17.55
N PRO A 356 1.65 12.16 -18.82
CA PRO A 356 0.50 11.92 -19.69
C PRO A 356 0.23 10.43 -19.89
N THR A 357 1.29 9.64 -20.08
CA THR A 357 1.18 8.18 -20.25
C THR A 357 0.72 7.52 -18.96
N ILE A 358 1.30 7.89 -17.80
CA ILE A 358 0.93 7.32 -16.50
C ILE A 358 -0.54 7.63 -16.17
N LEU A 359 -0.98 8.89 -16.32
CA LEU A 359 -2.36 9.29 -16.06
C LEU A 359 -3.34 8.60 -17.01
N PHE A 360 -2.99 8.46 -18.28
CA PHE A 360 -3.81 7.70 -19.25
C PHE A 360 -3.98 6.24 -18.81
N LEU A 361 -2.89 5.57 -18.45
CA LEU A 361 -2.94 4.17 -18.00
C LEU A 361 -3.78 4.04 -16.73
N ILE A 362 -3.55 4.88 -15.72
CA ILE A 362 -4.29 4.83 -14.46
C ILE A 362 -5.79 5.09 -14.70
N ALA A 363 -6.15 6.12 -15.47
CA ALA A 363 -7.54 6.43 -15.79
C ALA A 363 -8.22 5.30 -16.58
N ARG A 364 -7.49 4.67 -17.51
CA ARG A 364 -8.01 3.56 -18.30
C ARG A 364 -8.20 2.29 -17.50
N ILE A 365 -7.23 1.96 -16.64
CA ILE A 365 -7.34 0.82 -15.72
C ILE A 365 -8.50 1.04 -14.75
N LEU A 366 -8.69 2.27 -14.25
CA LEU A 366 -9.85 2.61 -13.44
C LEU A 366 -11.16 2.36 -14.21
N LYS A 367 -11.28 2.82 -15.46
CA LYS A 367 -12.45 2.55 -16.31
C LYS A 367 -12.74 1.06 -16.44
N ASP A 368 -11.71 0.29 -16.79
CA ASP A 368 -11.90 -1.10 -17.22
C ASP A 368 -12.02 -2.07 -16.02
N THR A 369 -11.61 -1.65 -14.81
CA THR A 369 -11.67 -2.48 -13.59
C THR A 369 -12.68 -2.02 -12.55
N ALA A 370 -13.12 -0.75 -12.56
CA ALA A 370 -14.16 -0.25 -11.66
C ALA A 370 -15.56 -0.65 -12.13
N ILE A 371 -15.86 -1.94 -12.07
CA ILE A 371 -17.15 -2.51 -12.46
C ILE A 371 -17.93 -2.84 -11.18
N LYS A 372 -19.23 -2.51 -11.15
CA LYS A 372 -20.09 -2.79 -10.00
C LYS A 372 -20.04 -4.29 -9.62
N SER A 373 -19.69 -4.57 -8.36
CA SER A 373 -19.65 -5.92 -7.79
C SER A 373 -20.76 -6.09 -6.76
N ALA A 374 -21.32 -7.30 -6.65
CA ALA A 374 -22.40 -7.60 -5.70
C ALA A 374 -21.96 -7.42 -4.23
N ASP A 375 -20.68 -7.66 -3.93
CA ASP A 375 -20.14 -7.60 -2.57
C ASP A 375 -19.64 -6.20 -2.16
N ASN A 376 -19.82 -5.18 -3.02
CA ASN A 376 -19.29 -3.82 -2.82
C ASN A 376 -17.79 -3.73 -2.49
N GLN A 377 -17.03 -4.80 -2.73
CA GLN A 377 -15.58 -4.83 -2.54
C GLN A 377 -14.89 -4.11 -3.70
N VAL A 378 -13.96 -3.22 -3.35
CA VAL A 378 -13.15 -2.50 -4.33
C VAL A 378 -12.02 -3.44 -4.81
N PRO A 379 -11.93 -3.75 -6.11
CA PRO A 379 -10.86 -4.58 -6.64
C PRO A 379 -9.47 -3.98 -6.37
N PRO A 380 -8.42 -4.80 -6.19
CA PRO A 380 -7.06 -4.29 -5.96
C PRO A 380 -6.57 -3.28 -7.02
N PRO A 381 -6.81 -3.50 -8.35
CA PRO A 381 -6.45 -2.50 -9.38
C PRO A 381 -7.09 -1.14 -9.18
N VAL A 382 -8.37 -1.11 -8.76
CA VAL A 382 -9.11 0.13 -8.51
C VAL A 382 -8.53 0.85 -7.30
N SER A 383 -8.25 0.12 -6.23
CA SER A 383 -7.59 0.69 -5.05
C SER A 383 -6.23 1.30 -5.39
N ALA A 384 -5.40 0.56 -6.15
CA ALA A 384 -4.10 1.06 -6.61
C ALA A 384 -4.24 2.28 -7.53
N ALA A 385 -5.22 2.29 -8.45
CA ALA A 385 -5.47 3.43 -9.33
C ALA A 385 -5.90 4.68 -8.55
N LEU A 386 -6.80 4.54 -7.57
CA LEU A 386 -7.22 5.66 -6.71
C LEU A 386 -6.06 6.18 -5.85
N GLN A 387 -5.23 5.30 -5.27
CA GLN A 387 -4.03 5.72 -4.55
C GLN A 387 -3.01 6.38 -5.49
N GLY A 388 -2.82 5.85 -6.70
CA GLY A 388 -1.93 6.44 -7.70
C GLY A 388 -2.38 7.83 -8.12
N ILE A 389 -3.68 8.03 -8.37
CA ILE A 389 -4.26 9.37 -8.61
C ILE A 389 -3.92 10.28 -7.44
N LYS A 390 -4.20 9.85 -6.19
CA LYS A 390 -3.93 10.63 -4.98
C LYS A 390 -2.44 11.03 -4.89
N SER A 391 -1.52 10.08 -5.01
CA SER A 391 -0.07 10.32 -4.95
C SER A 391 0.36 11.36 -5.98
N ILE A 392 -0.08 11.19 -7.24
CA ILE A 392 0.25 12.11 -8.33
C ILE A 392 -0.31 13.51 -8.04
N VAL A 393 -1.60 13.65 -7.74
CA VAL A 393 -2.19 14.99 -7.56
C VAL A 393 -1.64 15.73 -6.34
N THR A 394 -1.16 15.01 -5.32
CA THR A 394 -0.50 15.59 -4.13
C THR A 394 1.00 15.84 -4.32
N LEU A 395 1.58 15.45 -5.45
CA LEU A 395 3.02 15.54 -5.66
C LEU A 395 3.49 17.00 -5.65
N SER A 396 4.31 17.33 -4.66
CA SER A 396 4.97 18.62 -4.54
C SER A 396 6.22 18.63 -5.42
N MET A 397 6.15 19.32 -6.56
CA MET A 397 7.30 19.54 -7.44
C MET A 397 7.62 21.03 -7.47
N ALA A 398 8.91 21.39 -7.51
CA ALA A 398 9.34 22.76 -7.78
C ALA A 398 8.90 23.12 -9.21
N LYS A 399 7.76 23.80 -9.30
CA LYS A 399 7.09 24.05 -10.58
C LYS A 399 7.48 25.43 -11.08
N THR A 400 8.20 25.46 -12.20
CA THR A 400 8.25 26.65 -13.05
C THR A 400 6.83 27.00 -13.52
N GLU A 401 6.58 28.25 -13.90
CA GLU A 401 5.24 28.67 -14.35
C GLU A 401 4.75 27.84 -15.55
N GLU A 402 5.66 27.45 -16.44
CA GLU A 402 5.36 26.62 -17.61
C GLU A 402 4.98 25.19 -17.24
N THR A 403 5.78 24.53 -16.39
CA THR A 403 5.47 23.16 -15.94
C THR A 403 4.19 23.11 -15.11
N GLN A 404 3.88 24.17 -14.35
CA GLN A 404 2.61 24.29 -13.65
C GLN A 404 1.41 24.37 -14.61
N LYS A 405 1.52 25.12 -15.72
CA LYS A 405 0.46 25.19 -16.74
C LYS A 405 0.22 23.84 -17.40
N GLN A 406 1.29 23.14 -17.79
CA GLN A 406 1.20 21.80 -18.37
C GLN A 406 0.59 20.80 -17.40
N TRP A 407 1.07 20.79 -16.14
CA TRP A 407 0.50 19.97 -15.06
C TRP A 407 -1.00 20.20 -14.90
N THR A 408 -1.41 21.46 -14.73
CA THR A 408 -2.83 21.82 -14.58
C THR A 408 -3.66 21.38 -15.79
N ALA A 409 -3.14 21.48 -17.01
CA ALA A 409 -3.81 21.01 -18.21
C ALA A 409 -3.98 19.48 -18.22
N LEU A 410 -2.95 18.72 -17.85
CA LEU A 410 -3.00 17.26 -17.76
C LEU A 410 -4.01 16.79 -16.71
N ILE A 411 -3.95 17.37 -15.50
CA ILE A 411 -4.89 17.04 -14.42
C ILE A 411 -6.34 17.33 -14.82
N ARG A 412 -6.62 18.48 -15.46
CA ARG A 412 -7.95 18.82 -15.99
C ARG A 412 -8.40 17.83 -17.07
N SER A 413 -7.50 17.45 -17.97
CA SER A 413 -7.79 16.48 -19.04
C SER A 413 -8.10 15.09 -18.48
N THR A 414 -7.35 14.63 -17.48
CA THR A 414 -7.62 13.36 -16.80
C THR A 414 -8.94 13.37 -16.04
N LEU A 415 -9.28 14.47 -15.36
CA LEU A 415 -10.58 14.63 -14.71
C LEU A 415 -11.73 14.59 -15.74
N ALA A 416 -11.57 15.27 -16.88
CA ALA A 416 -12.54 15.22 -17.98
C ALA A 416 -12.75 13.77 -18.47
N CYS A 417 -11.65 13.04 -18.66
CA CYS A 417 -11.66 11.65 -19.08
C CYS A 417 -12.39 10.73 -18.08
N ILE A 418 -12.18 10.91 -16.77
CA ILE A 418 -12.90 10.15 -15.74
C ILE A 418 -14.39 10.52 -15.67
N LEU A 419 -14.74 11.79 -15.90
CA LEU A 419 -16.14 12.22 -16.00
C LEU A 419 -16.86 11.61 -17.22
N GLU A 420 -16.16 11.42 -18.33
CA GLU A 420 -16.65 10.69 -19.49
C GLU A 420 -16.79 9.20 -19.19
N TYR A 421 -15.80 8.58 -18.54
CA TYR A 421 -15.85 7.15 -18.20
C TYR A 421 -16.94 6.80 -17.17
N SER A 422 -17.38 7.78 -16.38
CA SER A 422 -18.47 7.61 -15.41
C SER A 422 -19.87 7.76 -16.02
N GLN A 423 -19.98 8.00 -17.34
CA GLN A 423 -21.28 7.99 -18.02
C GLN A 423 -21.75 6.53 -18.17
N PRO A 424 -23.01 6.20 -17.85
CA PRO A 424 -23.55 4.88 -18.18
C PRO A 424 -23.68 4.76 -19.71
N GLU A 425 -23.00 3.77 -20.31
CA GLU A 425 -23.15 3.38 -21.72
C GLU A 425 -23.95 2.08 -21.80
N ASP A 426 -24.95 1.99 -22.68
CA ASP A 426 -25.88 0.85 -22.78
C ASP A 426 -25.20 -0.50 -23.16
N SER A 427 -23.97 -0.46 -23.69
CA SER A 427 -23.22 -1.61 -24.20
C SER A 427 -22.11 -2.12 -23.27
N VAL A 428 -21.85 -1.44 -22.14
CA VAL A 428 -20.70 -1.67 -21.25
C VAL A 428 -21.21 -2.01 -19.84
N PRO A 429 -20.50 -2.85 -19.05
CA PRO A 429 -20.85 -3.07 -17.66
C PRO A 429 -20.97 -1.75 -16.89
N THR A 430 -22.00 -1.63 -16.04
CA THR A 430 -22.21 -0.40 -15.27
C THR A 430 -20.98 -0.10 -14.41
N PRO A 431 -20.35 1.08 -14.55
CA PRO A 431 -19.20 1.44 -13.74
C PRO A 431 -19.59 1.51 -12.28
N ASP A 432 -18.65 1.20 -11.38
CA ASP A 432 -18.85 1.36 -9.95
C ASP A 432 -18.88 2.85 -9.60
N GLU A 433 -20.10 3.35 -9.33
CA GLU A 433 -20.35 4.76 -9.03
C GLU A 433 -19.50 5.25 -7.84
N VAL A 434 -19.28 4.41 -6.82
CA VAL A 434 -18.50 4.79 -5.63
C VAL A 434 -17.04 5.03 -5.99
N SER A 435 -16.42 4.13 -6.75
CA SER A 435 -15.03 4.29 -7.20
C SER A 435 -14.84 5.51 -8.10
N MET A 436 -15.78 5.75 -9.03
CA MET A 436 -15.72 6.92 -9.91
C MET A 436 -15.90 8.24 -9.14
N LEU A 437 -16.83 8.30 -8.19
CA LEU A 437 -16.99 9.46 -7.30
C LEU A 437 -15.75 9.69 -6.43
N THR A 438 -15.13 8.61 -5.94
CA THR A 438 -13.91 8.70 -5.15
C THR A 438 -12.78 9.32 -5.97
N ALA A 439 -12.60 8.89 -7.23
CA ALA A 439 -11.62 9.49 -8.14
C ALA A 439 -11.89 10.98 -8.35
N ILE A 440 -13.14 11.37 -8.64
CA ILE A 440 -13.54 12.78 -8.81
C ILE A 440 -13.24 13.58 -7.53
N ALA A 441 -13.58 13.05 -6.35
CA ALA A 441 -13.33 13.71 -5.08
C ALA A 441 -11.83 13.92 -4.81
N LEU A 442 -10.96 12.98 -5.20
CA LEU A 442 -9.51 13.14 -5.08
C LEU A 442 -8.99 14.30 -5.93
N PHE A 443 -9.46 14.46 -7.17
CA PHE A 443 -9.12 15.62 -8.00
C PHE A 443 -9.61 16.92 -7.36
N LEU A 444 -10.85 16.95 -6.86
CA LEU A 444 -11.40 18.13 -6.19
C LEU A 444 -10.65 18.49 -4.91
N TRP A 445 -10.19 17.49 -4.15
CA TRP A 445 -9.43 17.70 -2.92
C TRP A 445 -8.03 18.26 -3.16
N SER A 446 -7.41 17.89 -4.28
CA SER A 446 -6.08 18.36 -4.68
C SER A 446 -6.10 19.66 -5.51
N ALA A 447 -7.28 20.16 -5.88
CA ALA A 447 -7.40 21.19 -6.88
C ALA A 447 -6.92 22.56 -6.39
N SER A 448 -6.02 23.18 -7.15
CA SER A 448 -5.82 24.62 -7.12
C SER A 448 -7.04 25.33 -7.72
N SER A 449 -7.22 26.62 -7.42
CA SER A 449 -8.28 27.47 -8.01
C SER A 449 -8.28 27.41 -9.54
N GLU A 450 -7.13 27.14 -10.15
CA GLU A 450 -6.99 26.97 -11.58
C GLU A 450 -7.71 25.69 -12.05
N ILE A 451 -7.53 24.53 -11.42
CA ILE A 451 -8.10 23.26 -11.89
C ILE A 451 -9.64 23.31 -11.96
N ILE A 452 -10.29 24.00 -11.02
CA ILE A 452 -11.77 24.07 -10.90
C ILE A 452 -12.39 25.30 -11.59
N GLY A 453 -11.59 26.24 -12.10
CA GLY A 453 -12.11 27.42 -12.82
C GLY A 453 -12.88 27.11 -14.12
N VAL A 454 -12.84 25.86 -14.60
CA VAL A 454 -13.54 25.43 -15.82
C VAL A 454 -14.97 24.98 -15.48
N GLN A 455 -15.95 25.79 -15.85
CA GLN A 455 -17.37 25.57 -15.53
C GLN A 455 -17.92 24.23 -16.01
N SER A 456 -17.50 23.74 -17.19
CA SER A 456 -17.97 22.45 -17.72
C SER A 456 -17.55 21.26 -16.83
N LEU A 457 -16.31 21.27 -16.34
CA LEU A 457 -15.81 20.23 -15.43
C LEU A 457 -16.50 20.30 -14.07
N GLN A 458 -16.67 21.52 -13.53
CA GLN A 458 -17.40 21.73 -12.27
C GLN A 458 -18.84 21.22 -12.37
N ASN A 459 -19.55 21.57 -13.46
CA ASN A 459 -20.91 21.08 -13.71
C ASN A 459 -20.95 19.56 -13.87
N GLY A 460 -19.99 18.96 -14.57
CA GLY A 460 -19.85 17.50 -14.68
C GLY A 460 -19.69 16.83 -13.31
N CYS A 461 -18.79 17.33 -12.47
CA CYS A 461 -18.57 16.81 -11.11
C CYS A 461 -19.84 16.93 -10.26
N MET A 462 -20.47 18.12 -10.23
CA MET A 462 -21.72 18.34 -9.49
C MET A 462 -22.82 17.38 -9.96
N ASN A 463 -22.98 17.20 -11.27
CA ASN A 463 -24.01 16.30 -11.80
C ASN A 463 -23.77 14.85 -11.38
N ARG A 464 -22.51 14.39 -11.29
CA ARG A 464 -22.20 13.06 -10.75
C ARG A 464 -22.58 12.91 -9.28
N PHE A 465 -22.25 13.90 -8.45
CA PHE A 465 -22.70 13.90 -7.05
C PHE A 465 -24.24 13.95 -6.93
N LYS A 466 -24.92 14.74 -7.77
CA LYS A 466 -26.40 14.79 -7.80
C LYS A 466 -27.00 13.44 -8.16
N ASN A 467 -26.44 12.75 -9.14
CA ASN A 467 -26.92 11.42 -9.53
C ASN A 467 -26.73 10.41 -8.40
N ALA A 468 -25.56 10.43 -7.75
CA ALA A 468 -25.25 9.54 -6.63
C ALA A 468 -26.15 9.79 -5.40
N LEU A 469 -26.44 11.05 -5.07
CA LEU A 469 -27.42 11.41 -4.03
C LEU A 469 -28.84 10.94 -4.35
N ASN A 470 -29.16 10.78 -5.64
CA ASN A 470 -30.45 10.30 -6.12
C ASN A 470 -30.47 8.81 -6.47
N SER A 471 -29.37 8.10 -6.25
CA SER A 471 -29.27 6.66 -6.51
C SER A 471 -30.25 5.88 -5.63
N CYS A 472 -30.79 4.78 -6.14
CA CYS A 472 -31.65 3.88 -5.36
C CYS A 472 -30.84 3.03 -4.37
N ASP A 473 -29.50 3.01 -4.49
CA ASP A 473 -28.61 2.20 -3.68
C ASP A 473 -28.16 2.96 -2.42
N PRO A 474 -28.58 2.54 -1.20
CA PRO A 474 -28.23 3.23 0.04
C PRO A 474 -26.71 3.25 0.31
N TRP A 475 -25.96 2.27 -0.21
CA TRP A 475 -24.50 2.23 -0.08
C TRP A 475 -23.85 3.37 -0.87
N VAL A 476 -24.29 3.60 -2.11
CA VAL A 476 -23.82 4.70 -2.94
C VAL A 476 -24.14 6.03 -2.29
N GLN A 477 -25.35 6.20 -1.73
CA GLN A 477 -25.72 7.41 -1.01
C GLN A 477 -24.82 7.67 0.20
N ALA A 478 -24.59 6.65 1.05
CA ALA A 478 -23.71 6.76 2.20
C ALA A 478 -22.29 7.20 1.82
N LYS A 479 -21.72 6.59 0.77
CA LYS A 479 -20.40 6.95 0.25
C LYS A 479 -20.37 8.34 -0.39
N CYS A 480 -21.44 8.72 -1.08
CA CYS A 480 -21.60 10.06 -1.62
C CYS A 480 -21.56 11.11 -0.50
N TYR A 481 -22.26 10.90 0.61
CA TYR A 481 -22.20 11.80 1.77
C TYR A 481 -20.80 11.90 2.37
N GLN A 482 -20.09 10.78 2.53
CA GLN A 482 -18.70 10.76 3.02
C GLN A 482 -17.75 11.56 2.12
N LEU A 483 -17.89 11.43 0.80
CA LEU A 483 -17.09 12.18 -0.15
C LEU A 483 -17.46 13.67 -0.17
N LEU A 484 -18.76 14.00 -0.11
CA LEU A 484 -19.23 15.39 -0.03
C LEU A 484 -18.71 16.11 1.21
N LEU A 485 -18.64 15.41 2.34
CA LEU A 485 -18.06 15.94 3.56
C LEU A 485 -16.63 16.45 3.30
N SER A 486 -15.80 15.66 2.63
CA SER A 486 -14.42 16.04 2.30
C SER A 486 -14.35 17.24 1.33
N VAL A 487 -15.27 17.34 0.37
CA VAL A 487 -15.36 18.45 -0.59
C VAL A 487 -15.82 19.73 0.11
N PHE A 488 -16.77 19.66 1.05
CA PHE A 488 -17.26 20.81 1.80
C PHE A 488 -16.24 21.34 2.80
N GLN A 489 -15.43 20.44 3.39
CA GLN A 489 -14.37 20.79 4.32
C GLN A 489 -13.09 21.32 3.66
N HIS A 490 -13.06 21.40 2.31
CA HIS A 490 -11.91 21.88 1.58
C HIS A 490 -11.41 23.24 2.10
N SER A 491 -10.09 23.41 2.23
CA SER A 491 -9.46 24.59 2.82
C SER A 491 -9.79 25.87 2.05
N ASN A 492 -9.86 25.78 0.72
CA ASN A 492 -10.26 26.87 -0.16
C ASN A 492 -11.78 26.98 -0.33
N ARG A 493 -12.38 28.02 0.27
CA ARG A 493 -13.83 28.27 0.23
C ARG A 493 -14.37 28.61 -1.17
N ALA A 494 -13.56 29.21 -2.04
CA ALA A 494 -13.99 29.48 -3.41
C ALA A 494 -14.33 28.18 -4.17
N LEU A 495 -13.71 27.07 -3.77
CA LEU A 495 -13.94 25.74 -4.34
C LEU A 495 -15.12 25.02 -3.69
N SER A 496 -15.28 25.11 -2.36
CA SER A 496 -16.36 24.41 -1.67
C SER A 496 -17.74 25.07 -1.86
N THR A 497 -17.81 26.41 -1.90
CA THR A 497 -19.07 27.16 -1.91
C THR A 497 -20.03 26.80 -3.06
N PRO A 498 -19.58 26.68 -4.33
CA PRO A 498 -20.47 26.27 -5.42
C PRO A 498 -21.07 24.87 -5.23
N TYR A 499 -20.29 23.93 -4.70
CA TYR A 499 -20.76 22.58 -4.40
C TYR A 499 -21.75 22.58 -3.24
N ILE A 500 -21.50 23.38 -2.19
CA ILE A 500 -22.42 23.54 -1.06
C ILE A 500 -23.76 24.07 -1.57
N HIS A 501 -23.78 25.15 -2.34
CA HIS A 501 -25.03 25.73 -2.85
C HIS A 501 -25.81 24.78 -3.77
N SER A 502 -25.10 23.98 -4.59
CA SER A 502 -25.73 23.09 -5.56
C SER A 502 -26.20 21.76 -4.97
N LEU A 503 -25.53 21.26 -3.92
CA LEU A 503 -25.72 19.89 -3.41
C LEU A 503 -26.33 19.85 -2.00
N ALA A 504 -26.04 20.81 -1.12
CA ALA A 504 -26.59 20.82 0.24
C ALA A 504 -28.13 20.86 0.28
N PRO A 505 -28.85 21.57 -0.61
CA PRO A 505 -30.31 21.52 -0.65
C PRO A 505 -30.85 20.10 -0.89
N ILE A 506 -30.19 19.32 -1.76
CA ILE A 506 -30.57 17.93 -2.07
C ILE A 506 -30.34 17.05 -0.83
N VAL A 507 -29.22 17.24 -0.12
CA VAL A 507 -28.95 16.54 1.15
C VAL A 507 -30.07 16.81 2.17
N VAL A 508 -30.45 18.08 2.36
CA VAL A 508 -31.54 18.46 3.28
C VAL A 508 -32.87 17.84 2.87
N GLU A 509 -33.20 17.84 1.57
CA GLU A 509 -34.42 17.23 1.05
C GLU A 509 -34.47 15.72 1.33
N LYS A 510 -33.37 15.00 1.05
CA LYS A 510 -33.26 13.56 1.32
C LYS A 510 -33.40 13.24 2.81
N LEU A 511 -32.72 14.00 3.67
CA LEU A 511 -32.81 13.81 5.13
C LEU A 511 -34.21 14.09 5.66
N LYS A 512 -34.92 15.11 5.15
CA LYS A 512 -36.32 15.36 5.53
C LYS A 512 -37.25 14.23 5.07
N ALA A 513 -36.99 13.61 3.92
CA ALA A 513 -37.79 12.49 3.43
C ALA A 513 -37.73 11.23 4.32
N VAL A 514 -36.68 11.07 5.13
CA VAL A 514 -36.51 9.95 6.08
C VAL A 514 -37.61 9.91 7.14
N GLU A 515 -38.23 11.05 7.47
CA GLU A 515 -39.39 11.07 8.38
C GLU A 515 -40.53 10.18 7.86
N ARG A 516 -40.76 10.20 6.54
CA ARG A 516 -41.80 9.42 5.87
C ARG A 516 -41.31 8.01 5.53
N ASN A 517 -40.04 7.90 5.15
CA ASN A 517 -39.41 6.64 4.71
C ASN A 517 -38.27 6.27 5.68
N ARG A 518 -38.63 5.76 6.86
CA ARG A 518 -37.67 5.39 7.90
C ARG A 518 -36.79 4.21 7.47
N PRO A 519 -35.52 4.15 7.92
CA PRO A 519 -34.61 3.09 7.53
C PRO A 519 -35.07 1.72 8.05
N ALA A 520 -35.05 0.73 7.16
CA ALA A 520 -35.30 -0.67 7.45
C ALA A 520 -34.00 -1.47 7.60
N SER A 521 -32.92 -1.03 6.95
CA SER A 521 -31.62 -1.70 6.97
C SER A 521 -30.51 -0.86 7.63
N ASN A 522 -29.43 -1.52 8.07
CA ASN A 522 -28.26 -0.85 8.63
C ASN A 522 -27.53 0.03 7.59
N VAL A 523 -27.61 -0.30 6.30
CA VAL A 523 -26.97 0.48 5.23
C VAL A 523 -27.74 1.78 4.97
N GLU A 524 -29.07 1.74 5.01
CA GLU A 524 -29.91 2.94 4.97
C GLU A 524 -29.68 3.82 6.19
N LEU A 525 -29.60 3.23 7.38
CA LEU A 525 -29.25 3.96 8.60
C LEU A 525 -27.89 4.67 8.46
N LEU A 526 -26.87 3.97 7.96
CA LEU A 526 -25.55 4.54 7.70
C LEU A 526 -25.64 5.73 6.74
N ALA A 527 -26.42 5.62 5.65
CA ALA A 527 -26.61 6.72 4.70
C ALA A 527 -27.22 7.96 5.38
N VAL A 528 -28.22 7.78 6.23
CA VAL A 528 -28.83 8.88 7.00
C VAL A 528 -27.82 9.49 7.98
N GLN A 529 -27.08 8.67 8.72
CA GLN A 529 -26.06 9.12 9.67
C GLN A 529 -24.96 9.94 8.99
N GLU A 530 -24.45 9.49 7.84
CA GLU A 530 -23.45 10.23 7.07
C GLU A 530 -24.03 11.53 6.49
N GLY A 531 -25.29 11.53 6.03
CA GLY A 531 -25.96 12.75 5.60
C GLY A 531 -26.11 13.79 6.72
N VAL A 532 -26.46 13.35 7.94
CA VAL A 532 -26.53 14.24 9.12
C VAL A 532 -25.16 14.85 9.43
N LYS A 533 -24.08 14.06 9.39
CA LYS A 533 -22.71 14.56 9.60
C LYS A 533 -22.32 15.65 8.58
N VAL A 534 -22.78 15.54 7.33
CA VAL A 534 -22.59 16.59 6.31
C VAL A 534 -23.26 17.90 6.75
N LEU A 535 -24.51 17.86 7.23
CA LEU A 535 -25.21 19.06 7.71
C LEU A 535 -24.58 19.64 8.99
N GLU A 536 -24.18 18.79 9.94
CA GLU A 536 -23.47 19.21 11.15
C GLU A 536 -22.17 19.95 10.80
N THR A 537 -21.45 19.43 9.81
CA THR A 537 -20.25 20.09 9.31
C THR A 537 -20.56 21.43 8.67
N LEU A 538 -21.64 21.56 7.90
CA LEU A 538 -22.05 22.86 7.37
C LEU A 538 -22.39 23.86 8.49
N VAL A 539 -23.03 23.42 9.57
CA VAL A 539 -23.28 24.26 10.76
C VAL A 539 -21.97 24.71 11.38
N ALA A 540 -21.00 23.81 11.54
CA ALA A 540 -19.69 24.12 12.12
C ALA A 540 -18.88 25.09 11.24
N LEU A 541 -18.98 24.95 9.91
CA LEU A 541 -18.33 25.83 8.93
C LEU A 541 -19.04 27.19 8.80
N GLY A 542 -20.32 27.27 9.15
CA GLY A 542 -21.11 28.50 9.07
C GLY A 542 -20.68 29.56 10.08
N GLU A 543 -20.71 30.82 9.64
CA GLU A 543 -20.55 32.00 10.50
C GLU A 543 -21.69 32.08 11.53
N GLU A 544 -21.43 32.69 12.68
CA GLU A 544 -22.37 32.74 13.80
C GLU A 544 -23.75 33.31 13.44
N GLN A 545 -23.78 34.29 12.51
CA GLN A 545 -25.01 34.90 12.00
C GLN A 545 -25.86 33.94 11.15
N ASN A 546 -25.20 33.00 10.46
CA ASN A 546 -25.82 32.01 9.58
C ASN A 546 -26.10 30.67 10.28
N ARG A 547 -25.49 30.43 11.45
CA ARG A 547 -25.68 29.21 12.25
C ARG A 547 -27.13 29.01 12.69
N VAL A 548 -27.87 30.08 12.96
CA VAL A 548 -29.28 29.98 13.37
C VAL A 548 -30.12 29.38 12.24
N GLN A 549 -29.93 29.84 11.00
CA GLN A 549 -30.67 29.32 9.84
C GLN A 549 -30.28 27.87 9.54
N LEU A 550 -29.00 27.51 9.63
CA LEU A 550 -28.55 26.14 9.41
C LEU A 550 -29.08 25.18 10.50
N LEU A 551 -29.06 25.60 11.77
CA LEU A 551 -29.66 24.85 12.86
C LEU A 551 -31.19 24.76 12.76
N ALA A 552 -31.85 25.77 12.17
CA ALA A 552 -33.28 25.71 11.85
C ALA A 552 -33.60 24.65 10.78
N LEU A 553 -32.62 24.16 10.02
CA LEU A 553 -32.77 23.00 9.13
C LEU A 553 -32.44 21.69 9.85
N LEU A 554 -31.34 21.64 10.60
CA LEU A 554 -30.85 20.41 11.24
C LEU A 554 -31.69 19.98 12.44
N VAL A 555 -32.00 20.88 13.38
CA VAL A 555 -32.66 20.54 14.64
C VAL A 555 -34.08 19.97 14.41
N PRO A 556 -34.95 20.59 13.59
CA PRO A 556 -36.25 19.99 13.30
C PRO A 556 -36.15 18.63 12.60
N THR A 557 -35.14 18.44 11.74
CA THR A 557 -34.90 17.17 11.04
C THR A 557 -34.49 16.06 12.00
N LEU A 558 -33.61 16.35 12.97
CA LEU A 558 -33.27 15.36 14.01
C LEU A 558 -34.45 15.06 14.94
N ILE A 559 -35.26 16.06 15.29
CA ILE A 559 -36.45 15.86 16.13
C ILE A 559 -37.50 15.00 15.42
N SER A 560 -37.65 15.11 14.10
CA SER A 560 -38.60 14.28 13.35
C SER A 560 -38.26 12.79 13.37
N TYR A 561 -36.98 12.45 13.56
CA TYR A 561 -36.52 11.07 13.71
C TYR A 561 -36.89 10.45 15.06
N LEU A 562 -37.17 11.26 16.07
CA LEU A 562 -37.54 10.76 17.39
C LEU A 562 -38.87 10.00 17.34
N LEU A 563 -38.90 8.82 17.96
CA LEU A 563 -40.08 7.96 18.08
C LEU A 563 -40.84 8.31 19.36
N ASP A 564 -42.16 8.22 19.31
CA ASP A 564 -43.02 8.19 20.49
C ASP A 564 -43.03 6.79 21.13
N GLU A 565 -43.55 6.65 22.35
CA GLU A 565 -43.49 5.38 23.10
C GLU A 565 -44.16 4.22 22.36
N ASN A 566 -45.25 4.49 21.64
CA ASN A 566 -45.99 3.49 20.88
C ASN A 566 -45.24 3.07 19.60
N SER A 567 -44.72 4.01 18.80
CA SER A 567 -43.97 3.66 17.59
C SER A 567 -42.59 3.10 17.92
N PHE A 568 -42.02 3.42 19.08
CA PHE A 568 -40.75 2.86 19.52
C PHE A 568 -40.85 1.34 19.74
N ALA A 569 -41.96 0.84 20.29
CA ALA A 569 -42.16 -0.59 20.49
C ALA A 569 -42.17 -1.38 19.16
N SER A 570 -42.88 -0.86 18.15
CA SER A 570 -43.08 -1.50 16.84
C SER A 570 -41.99 -1.21 15.79
N ALA A 571 -41.04 -0.32 16.08
CA ALA A 571 -39.99 0.07 15.13
C ALA A 571 -38.93 -1.04 14.90
N SER A 572 -38.37 -1.05 13.68
CA SER A 572 -37.19 -1.83 13.32
C SER A 572 -35.99 -1.46 14.20
N SER A 573 -34.99 -2.35 14.29
CA SER A 573 -33.72 -2.05 14.99
C SER A 573 -33.05 -0.80 14.42
N ALA A 574 -32.93 -0.69 13.10
CA ALA A 574 -32.33 0.46 12.43
C ALA A 574 -33.05 1.78 12.75
N SER A 575 -34.38 1.78 12.87
CA SER A 575 -35.16 2.97 13.25
C SER A 575 -35.00 3.34 14.74
N LYS A 576 -34.84 2.34 15.62
CA LYS A 576 -34.50 2.56 17.04
C LYS A 576 -33.10 3.15 17.19
N ASP A 577 -32.14 2.66 16.41
CA ASP A 577 -30.78 3.17 16.38
C ASP A 577 -30.73 4.60 15.82
N LEU A 578 -31.56 4.92 14.80
CA LEU A 578 -31.74 6.28 14.32
C LEU A 578 -32.29 7.21 15.41
N HIS A 579 -33.25 6.74 16.22
CA HIS A 579 -33.81 7.50 17.33
C HIS A 579 -32.73 7.84 18.39
N GLU A 580 -31.93 6.86 18.83
CA GLU A 580 -30.87 7.11 19.80
C GLU A 580 -29.77 8.01 19.20
N PHE A 581 -29.39 7.79 17.94
CA PHE A 581 -28.44 8.67 17.23
C PHE A 581 -28.93 10.12 17.17
N ALA A 582 -30.19 10.35 16.80
CA ALA A 582 -30.77 11.69 16.73
C ALA A 582 -30.84 12.36 18.11
N LEU A 583 -31.20 11.60 19.15
CA LEU A 583 -31.24 12.09 20.52
C LEU A 583 -29.84 12.49 21.01
N GLN A 584 -28.82 11.68 20.75
CA GLN A 584 -27.43 11.97 21.11
C GLN A 584 -26.93 13.24 20.42
N ASN A 585 -27.21 13.41 19.12
CA ASN A 585 -26.81 14.61 18.39
C ASN A 585 -27.53 15.86 18.89
N LEU A 586 -28.84 15.79 19.19
CA LEU A 586 -29.57 16.91 19.80
C LEU A 586 -29.01 17.30 21.17
N MET A 587 -28.66 16.32 22.00
CA MET A 587 -28.03 16.55 23.30
C MET A 587 -26.60 17.11 23.19
N HIS A 588 -25.92 16.87 22.08
CA HIS A 588 -24.59 17.42 21.79
C HIS A 588 -24.65 18.86 21.22
N ILE A 589 -25.56 19.10 20.27
CA ILE A 589 -25.74 20.40 19.60
C ILE A 589 -26.24 21.48 20.57
N GLY A 590 -27.13 21.13 21.50
CA GLY A 590 -27.71 22.09 22.45
C GLY A 590 -26.66 22.85 23.27
N PRO A 591 -25.72 22.16 23.95
CA PRO A 591 -24.59 22.79 24.65
C PRO A 591 -23.58 23.47 23.74
N LEU A 592 -23.35 22.95 22.52
CA LEU A 592 -22.39 23.53 21.56
C LEU A 592 -22.85 24.88 21.01
N TYR A 593 -24.14 25.05 20.74
CA TYR A 593 -24.70 26.28 20.14
C TYR A 593 -25.92 26.80 20.92
N PRO A 594 -25.74 27.21 22.20
CA PRO A 594 -26.86 27.41 23.12
C PRO A 594 -27.80 28.54 22.72
N HIS A 595 -27.27 29.66 22.20
CA HIS A 595 -28.09 30.80 21.76
C HIS A 595 -28.92 30.42 20.53
N ALA A 596 -28.27 29.91 19.48
CA ALA A 596 -28.95 29.53 18.24
C ALA A 596 -29.97 28.40 18.46
N PHE A 597 -29.63 27.41 19.28
CA PHE A 597 -30.54 26.32 19.65
C PHE A 597 -31.78 26.84 20.37
N LYS A 598 -31.64 27.74 21.35
CA LYS A 598 -32.78 28.36 22.05
C LYS A 598 -33.70 29.12 21.09
N THR A 599 -33.13 29.85 20.13
CA THR A 599 -33.92 30.59 19.13
C THR A 599 -34.74 29.65 18.25
N VAL A 600 -34.13 28.56 17.76
CA VAL A 600 -34.84 27.56 16.93
C VAL A 600 -35.94 26.87 17.73
N MET A 601 -35.66 26.45 18.97
CA MET A 601 -36.65 25.80 19.84
C MET A 601 -37.77 26.77 20.29
N GLY A 602 -37.47 28.07 20.39
CA GLY A 602 -38.45 29.11 20.67
C GLY A 602 -39.41 29.36 19.51
N ALA A 603 -38.96 29.19 18.27
CA ALA A 603 -39.77 29.36 17.07
C ALA A 603 -40.78 28.21 16.85
N ALA A 604 -40.55 27.03 17.45
CA ALA A 604 -41.39 25.85 17.28
C ALA A 604 -41.60 25.09 18.61
N PRO A 605 -42.58 25.51 19.45
CA PRO A 605 -42.79 24.94 20.78
C PRO A 605 -43.18 23.45 20.76
N GLU A 606 -43.81 22.97 19.68
CA GLU A 606 -44.17 21.55 19.51
C GLU A 606 -42.93 20.65 19.45
N LEU A 607 -41.85 21.11 18.81
CA LEU A 607 -40.59 20.38 18.74
C LEU A 607 -39.93 20.25 20.11
N LYS A 608 -40.08 21.27 20.96
CA LYS A 608 -39.58 21.26 22.35
C LYS A 608 -40.26 20.18 23.18
N VAL A 609 -41.59 20.07 23.10
CA VAL A 609 -42.35 19.05 23.83
C VAL A 609 -41.92 17.64 23.40
N ARG A 610 -41.74 17.43 22.09
CA ARG A 610 -41.30 16.13 21.55
C ARG A 610 -39.90 15.74 22.03
N LEU A 611 -38.96 16.69 22.02
CA LEU A 611 -37.60 16.47 22.54
C LEU A 611 -37.60 16.14 24.04
N GLU A 612 -38.30 16.94 24.86
CA GLU A 612 -38.36 16.71 26.31
C GLU A 612 -38.97 15.34 26.65
N THR A 613 -39.99 14.92 25.91
CA THR A 613 -40.62 13.62 26.07
C THR A 613 -39.65 12.48 25.75
N ALA A 614 -38.92 12.59 24.63
CA ALA A 614 -37.90 11.61 24.24
C ALA A 614 -36.73 11.52 25.26
N VAL A 615 -36.28 12.67 25.79
CA VAL A 615 -35.21 12.70 26.82
C VAL A 615 -35.67 12.01 28.10
N ARG A 616 -36.90 12.29 28.57
CA ARG A 616 -37.46 11.64 29.76
C ARG A 616 -37.60 10.12 29.57
N ALA A 617 -38.10 9.69 28.41
CA ALA A 617 -38.22 8.28 28.07
C ALA A 617 -36.85 7.56 28.04
N SER A 618 -35.83 8.19 27.46
CA SER A 618 -34.46 7.65 27.42
C SER A 618 -33.84 7.57 28.82
N GLN A 619 -34.00 8.59 29.67
CA GLN A 619 -33.54 8.57 31.06
C GLN A 619 -34.22 7.48 31.89
N ALA A 620 -35.55 7.31 31.74
CA ALA A 620 -36.29 6.27 32.42
C ALA A 620 -35.87 4.86 31.97
N SER A 621 -35.58 4.68 30.68
CA SER A 621 -35.05 3.43 30.14
C SER A 621 -33.65 3.11 30.68
N LYS A 622 -32.74 4.09 30.66
CA LYS A 622 -31.37 3.95 31.21
C LYS A 622 -31.38 3.67 32.72
N ALA A 623 -32.27 4.31 33.48
CA ALA A 623 -32.45 4.04 34.92
C ALA A 623 -32.98 2.61 35.17
N LYS A 624 -33.92 2.12 34.37
CA LYS A 624 -34.41 0.72 34.44
C LYS A 624 -33.33 -0.30 34.07
N ALA A 625 -32.47 0.01 33.10
CA ALA A 625 -31.34 -0.84 32.71
C ALA A 625 -30.25 -0.87 33.80
N ALA A 626 -29.93 0.28 34.40
CA ALA A 626 -28.98 0.38 35.52
C ALA A 626 -29.48 -0.38 36.76
N ALA A 627 -30.79 -0.35 37.04
CA ALA A 627 -31.40 -1.13 38.11
C ALA A 627 -31.44 -2.66 37.86
N ARG A 628 -31.15 -3.12 36.63
CA ARG A 628 -31.08 -4.54 36.25
C ARG A 628 -29.65 -5.11 36.22
N GLN A 629 -28.61 -4.29 36.44
CA GLN A 629 -27.26 -4.82 36.61
C GLN A 629 -27.12 -5.43 38.01
N PRO A 630 -26.52 -6.64 38.15
CA PRO A 630 -26.25 -7.21 39.46
C PRO A 630 -25.30 -6.28 40.22
N ALA A 631 -25.59 -6.05 41.51
CA ALA A 631 -24.74 -5.23 42.37
C ALA A 631 -23.29 -5.74 42.30
N PRO A 632 -22.27 -4.85 42.26
CA PRO A 632 -20.89 -5.28 42.31
C PRO A 632 -20.70 -6.10 43.59
N ALA A 633 -20.18 -7.32 43.46
CA ALA A 633 -19.87 -8.17 44.59
C ALA A 633 -18.92 -7.40 45.53
N ILE A 634 -19.44 -7.01 46.69
CA ILE A 634 -18.64 -6.40 47.75
C ILE A 634 -17.70 -7.49 48.25
N HIS A 635 -16.44 -7.45 47.82
CA HIS A 635 -15.37 -8.18 48.48
C HIS A 635 -15.29 -7.65 49.92
N SER A 636 -15.76 -8.46 50.88
CA SER A 636 -15.56 -8.20 52.29
C SER A 636 -14.06 -8.36 52.60
N ALA A 637 -13.40 -7.25 52.95
CA ALA A 637 -12.03 -7.29 53.45
C ALA A 637 -12.02 -8.02 54.82
N PRO A 638 -11.14 -9.02 55.03
CA PRO A 638 -11.03 -9.66 56.34
C PRO A 638 -10.32 -8.69 57.30
N THR A 639 -11.03 -8.26 58.33
CA THR A 639 -10.48 -7.43 59.40
C THR A 639 -9.79 -8.32 60.43
N ILE A 640 -8.50 -8.59 60.26
CA ILE A 640 -7.69 -9.24 61.31
C ILE A 640 -7.29 -8.16 62.33
N LYS A 641 -7.90 -8.20 63.51
CA LYS A 641 -7.45 -7.46 64.70
C LYS A 641 -6.40 -8.29 65.43
N LEU A 642 -5.12 -7.93 65.29
CA LEU A 642 -4.07 -8.43 66.16
C LEU A 642 -4.09 -7.64 67.47
N LYS A 643 -4.49 -8.30 68.55
CA LYS A 643 -4.16 -7.89 69.93
C LYS A 643 -3.04 -8.78 70.43
N THR A 644 -1.85 -8.23 70.60
CA THR A 644 -0.79 -8.82 71.42
C THR A 644 -0.19 -7.74 72.30
N SER A 645 -0.74 -7.61 73.50
CA SER A 645 0.00 -7.15 74.67
C SER A 645 0.88 -8.29 75.15
N PHE A 646 2.17 -8.07 75.42
CA PHE A 646 2.89 -8.57 76.60
C PHE A 646 4.33 -8.00 76.60
N PHE A 647 4.61 -7.26 77.68
CA PHE A 647 5.90 -6.82 78.26
C PHE A 647 6.96 -6.12 77.39
#